data_AF-A0A1V0PNG5-F1
#
_entry.id   AF-A0A1V0PNG5-F1
#
_cell.length_a   1.000
_cell.length_b   1.000
_cell.length_c   1.000
_cell.angle_alpha   90.00
_cell.angle_beta   90.00
_cell.angle_gamma   90.00
#
_symmetry.space_group_name_H-M   'P 1'
#
loop_
_entity.id
_entity.type
_entity.pdbx_description
1 polymer ?
#
loop_
_entity_poly.entity_id
_entity_poly.type
_entity_poly.pdbx_seq_one_letter_code
_entity_poly.pdbx_strand_id
1 'polypeptide(L)'
;MPAAKSLSRNYFYHGTRVLKNKYQTKNAEQLEKRMARDVANAILALQKEELPERFDASYIKHIHRCLFGKTFEWAGCTRDMLFKFQDGTSALMSKMGLNPDFSFVDGEKIQEQLLSFGEIIAGKNNLKGLSREEFVREVTQFFASLNWIHPFSEGNGRVQRLFFEKLAENAGHELDFSLVTNKRMTSVCAEAMENSNLEPMEHMFEDISDPKRRSLLKNFMHHATIFKEGILDTRCIVVAKEGVSISGSVLDITRDNFVINSNDTLIICATKDLERGTLKTLKKGDFVSLTPSQTPGVLIPERRMGPLSQSELSSMISQNSSVQECLQNIKRLSKIIYGNPEAVNGTMNLVLRSPHYAQQISERIQNDPKSIAKLAGRKFLCWKSRTRKAAERHVVLLSVAVETHGKIVTRARNESMEEHQQKQMRAGHAVALPSRYLSEFFSLSPQQRENALSQDPGLKEDFEDYVRSLNQRLSPNDRKAIREEDCMALSRTLDVSVVQAQKIVELVKITDGIKQELEHSASKYLTMKNSASKYLTMKNSAYARDPEQVYGNLSYTSAQSQEQVYGNLSYTSAQSQEQVYGNLSYTSAQSQEQVYGNLSYTSAQSQEQVYGNLSYTSAQSQEQVYGNLSYTSAQNQNPAHDSVYGSIQSVKDLQQQDPEHNYAEIDFTKSTNRPVQRSDSSKTPYSTVKKSRSNNRTQSPCI
;
A
#
# COMPACT_ATOMS: atom_id res chain seq x y z
N MET A 1 -32.59 58.74 -18.95
CA MET A 1 -32.03 58.14 -17.72
C MET A 1 -30.72 57.46 -18.08
N PRO A 2 -29.59 57.77 -17.42
CA PRO A 2 -28.31 57.14 -17.75
C PRO A 2 -28.40 55.65 -17.41
N ALA A 3 -28.01 54.80 -18.36
CA ALA A 3 -28.01 53.35 -18.24
C ALA A 3 -27.36 52.93 -16.91
N ALA A 4 -28.11 52.23 -16.06
CA ALA A 4 -27.62 51.72 -14.79
C ALA A 4 -26.34 50.91 -15.07
N LYS A 5 -25.17 51.45 -14.72
CA LYS A 5 -23.90 50.72 -14.81
C LYS A 5 -24.06 49.46 -13.98
N SER A 6 -23.94 48.30 -14.61
CA SER A 6 -24.03 47.00 -13.93
C SER A 6 -23.11 46.98 -12.70
N LEU A 7 -23.69 46.80 -11.51
CA LEU A 7 -22.96 46.77 -10.23
C LEU A 7 -21.84 45.72 -10.24
N SER A 8 -21.98 44.64 -11.04
CA SER A 8 -20.95 43.61 -11.19
C SER A 8 -19.65 44.13 -11.81
N ARG A 9 -19.71 45.18 -12.65
CA ARG A 9 -18.51 45.78 -13.27
C ARG A 9 -17.66 46.52 -12.24
N ASN A 10 -18.23 46.92 -11.10
CA ASN A 10 -17.51 47.65 -10.06
C ASN A 10 -16.52 46.78 -9.28
N TYR A 11 -16.55 45.45 -9.44
CA TYR A 11 -15.48 44.56 -8.97
C TYR A 11 -14.16 44.74 -9.72
N PHE A 12 -14.17 45.32 -10.92
CA PHE A 12 -13.00 45.45 -11.79
C PHE A 12 -12.51 46.90 -11.85
N TYR A 13 -11.23 47.10 -12.13
CA TYR A 13 -10.75 48.43 -12.52
C TYR A 13 -11.34 48.84 -13.86
N HIS A 14 -11.73 50.11 -13.97
CA HIS A 14 -12.32 50.68 -15.19
C HIS A 14 -11.46 50.41 -16.43
N GLY A 15 -12.08 49.90 -17.50
CA GLY A 15 -11.40 49.57 -18.76
C GLY A 15 -10.54 48.31 -18.72
N THR A 16 -10.59 47.52 -17.65
CA THR A 16 -9.82 46.27 -17.51
C THR A 16 -10.71 45.11 -17.08
N ARG A 17 -10.19 43.88 -17.17
CA ARG A 17 -10.77 42.68 -16.54
C ARG A 17 -10.07 42.30 -15.24
N VAL A 18 -9.28 43.21 -14.65
CA VAL A 18 -8.53 42.95 -13.41
C VAL A 18 -9.36 43.37 -12.22
N LEU A 19 -9.56 42.45 -11.27
CA LEU A 19 -10.30 42.70 -10.03
C LEU A 19 -9.60 43.78 -9.19
N LYS A 20 -10.39 44.67 -8.60
CA LYS A 20 -9.90 45.66 -7.63
C LYS A 20 -9.25 44.92 -6.47
N ASN A 21 -7.99 45.27 -6.18
CA ASN A 21 -7.17 44.59 -5.21
C ASN A 21 -6.39 45.59 -4.34
N LYS A 22 -6.02 45.15 -3.14
CA LYS A 22 -5.31 45.97 -2.15
C LYS A 22 -3.88 46.34 -2.57
N TYR A 23 -3.31 45.65 -3.56
CA TYR A 23 -2.01 46.00 -4.13
C TYR A 23 -2.09 47.15 -5.15
N GLN A 24 -3.31 47.58 -5.52
CA GLN A 24 -3.56 48.64 -6.49
C GLN A 24 -2.98 48.36 -7.89
N THR A 25 -2.80 47.09 -8.26
CA THR A 25 -2.28 46.71 -9.58
C THR A 25 -3.40 46.44 -10.58
N LYS A 26 -3.26 47.00 -11.78
CA LYS A 26 -4.14 46.74 -12.94
C LYS A 26 -3.56 45.71 -13.91
N ASN A 27 -2.41 45.11 -13.56
CA ASN A 27 -1.76 44.08 -14.36
C ASN A 27 -2.10 42.69 -13.79
N ALA A 28 -2.72 41.84 -14.62
CA ALA A 28 -3.20 40.53 -14.21
C ALA A 28 -2.08 39.59 -13.72
N GLU A 29 -0.92 39.59 -14.39
CA GLU A 29 0.22 38.75 -14.04
C GLU A 29 0.84 39.17 -12.71
N GLN A 30 0.94 40.48 -12.46
CA GLN A 30 1.42 41.00 -11.18
C GLN A 30 0.44 40.71 -10.03
N LEU A 31 -0.87 40.80 -10.30
CA LEU A 31 -1.89 40.41 -9.33
C LEU A 31 -1.73 38.93 -8.96
N GLU A 32 -1.67 38.04 -9.97
CA GLU A 32 -1.54 36.60 -9.75
C GLU A 32 -0.26 36.28 -8.95
N LYS A 33 0.89 36.82 -9.36
CA LYS A 33 2.17 36.56 -8.68
C LYS A 33 2.19 37.01 -7.22
N ARG A 34 1.47 38.08 -6.87
CA ARG A 34 1.38 38.56 -5.47
C ARG A 34 0.34 37.76 -4.69
N MET A 35 -0.84 37.56 -5.27
CA MET A 35 -1.92 36.77 -4.68
C MET A 35 -1.48 35.34 -4.39
N ALA A 36 -0.81 34.66 -5.32
CA ALA A 36 -0.33 33.30 -5.13
C ALA A 36 0.58 33.16 -3.91
N ARG A 37 1.46 34.14 -3.66
CA ARG A 37 2.31 34.16 -2.46
C ARG A 37 1.53 34.37 -1.17
N ASP A 38 0.57 35.30 -1.17
CA ASP A 38 -0.25 35.56 0.03
C ASP A 38 -1.19 34.38 0.34
N VAL A 39 -1.79 33.78 -0.68
CA VAL A 39 -2.64 32.58 -0.58
C VAL A 39 -1.83 31.39 -0.06
N ALA A 40 -0.62 31.15 -0.58
CA ALA A 40 0.23 30.05 -0.09
C ALA A 40 0.54 30.19 1.41
N ASN A 41 0.88 31.40 1.87
CA ASN A 41 1.10 31.67 3.30
C ASN A 41 -0.16 31.46 4.14
N ALA A 42 -1.33 31.85 3.62
CA ALA A 42 -2.61 31.66 4.30
C ALA A 42 -2.98 30.17 4.41
N ILE A 43 -2.73 29.36 3.37
CA ILE A 43 -2.93 27.90 3.41
C ILE A 43 -2.06 27.27 4.51
N LEU A 44 -0.78 27.64 4.60
CA LEU A 44 0.11 27.14 5.66
C LEU A 44 -0.36 27.52 7.07
N ALA A 45 -1.01 28.68 7.23
CA ALA A 45 -1.59 29.09 8.50
C ALA A 45 -2.85 28.28 8.83
N LEU A 46 -3.77 28.14 7.86
CA LEU A 46 -5.01 27.36 7.99
C LEU A 46 -4.77 25.87 8.25
N GLN A 47 -3.68 25.31 7.73
CA GLN A 47 -3.28 23.93 8.02
C GLN A 47 -2.97 23.69 9.50
N LYS A 48 -2.46 24.71 10.20
CA LYS A 48 -2.14 24.65 11.64
C LYS A 48 -3.31 25.01 12.56
N GLU A 49 -4.40 25.53 12.00
CA GLU A 49 -5.60 25.88 12.75
C GLU A 49 -6.33 24.60 13.18
N GLU A 50 -6.89 24.61 14.39
CA GLU A 50 -7.76 23.54 14.87
C GLU A 50 -8.98 23.38 13.95
N LEU A 51 -9.45 22.15 13.81
CA LEU A 51 -10.63 21.85 13.00
C LEU A 51 -11.88 22.46 13.66
N PRO A 52 -12.78 23.09 12.88
CA PRO A 52 -14.01 23.65 13.45
C PRO A 52 -14.95 22.53 13.91
N GLU A 53 -15.77 22.83 14.92
CA GLU A 53 -16.84 21.91 15.35
C GLU A 53 -17.91 21.73 14.26
N ARG A 54 -18.17 22.79 13.47
CA ARG A 54 -19.17 22.83 12.41
C ARG A 54 -18.54 23.20 11.06
N PHE A 55 -18.90 22.44 10.03
CA PHE A 55 -18.50 22.69 8.64
C PHE A 55 -19.67 23.33 7.89
N ASP A 56 -19.75 24.66 7.94
CA ASP A 56 -20.88 25.42 7.42
C ASP A 56 -20.45 26.70 6.67
N ALA A 57 -21.44 27.52 6.30
CA ALA A 57 -21.24 28.78 5.60
C ALA A 57 -20.27 29.75 6.31
N SER A 58 -20.23 29.72 7.64
CA SER A 58 -19.31 30.56 8.43
C SER A 58 -17.87 30.13 8.18
N TYR A 59 -17.60 28.82 8.19
CA TYR A 59 -16.27 28.30 7.91
C TYR A 59 -15.83 28.53 6.46
N ILE A 60 -16.75 28.41 5.49
CA ILE A 60 -16.50 28.75 4.07
C ILE A 60 -16.09 30.22 3.92
N LYS A 61 -16.82 31.15 4.56
CA LYS A 61 -16.51 32.59 4.57
C LYS A 61 -15.20 32.90 5.31
N HIS A 62 -14.90 32.17 6.38
CA HIS A 62 -13.63 32.26 7.13
C HIS A 62 -12.44 31.87 6.26
N ILE A 63 -12.49 30.71 5.60
CA ILE A 63 -11.44 30.27 4.68
C ILE A 63 -11.21 31.33 3.61
N HIS A 64 -12.27 31.82 2.95
CA HIS A 64 -12.14 32.86 1.93
C HIS A 64 -11.49 34.14 2.48
N ARG A 65 -11.87 34.57 3.69
CA ARG A 65 -11.28 35.74 4.34
C ARG A 65 -9.79 35.53 4.63
N CYS A 66 -9.40 34.36 5.11
CA CYS A 66 -8.00 34.03 5.39
C CYS A 66 -7.16 34.00 4.10
N LEU A 67 -7.66 33.34 3.04
CA LEU A 67 -6.95 33.23 1.76
C LEU A 67 -6.78 34.58 1.06
N PHE A 68 -7.83 35.41 1.03
CA PHE A 68 -7.86 36.60 0.18
C PHE A 68 -7.87 37.92 0.96
N GLY A 69 -7.81 37.90 2.29
CA GLY A 69 -7.88 39.09 3.14
C GLY A 69 -6.78 40.13 2.88
N LYS A 70 -5.62 39.70 2.38
CA LYS A 70 -4.52 40.58 1.94
C LYS A 70 -4.68 41.07 0.50
N THR A 71 -5.52 40.42 -0.31
CA THR A 71 -5.66 40.68 -1.75
C THR A 71 -6.91 41.50 -2.06
N PHE A 72 -8.07 41.15 -1.51
CA PHE A 72 -9.37 41.75 -1.84
C PHE A 72 -10.02 42.41 -0.61
N GLU A 73 -10.68 43.56 -0.82
CA GLU A 73 -11.44 44.25 0.24
C GLU A 73 -12.68 43.45 0.68
N TRP A 74 -13.30 42.73 -0.26
CA TRP A 74 -14.51 41.94 -0.07
C TRP A 74 -14.24 40.51 0.42
N ALA A 75 -13.03 40.20 0.90
CA ALA A 75 -12.67 38.85 1.33
C ALA A 75 -13.58 38.34 2.46
N GLY A 76 -14.28 37.24 2.21
CA GLY A 76 -15.26 36.64 3.13
C GLY A 76 -16.70 37.14 2.90
N CYS A 77 -16.92 38.04 1.94
CA CYS A 77 -18.24 38.46 1.50
C CYS A 77 -18.66 37.66 0.26
N THR A 78 -19.85 37.06 0.31
CA THR A 78 -20.46 36.36 -0.82
C THR A 78 -21.00 37.35 -1.85
N ARG A 79 -21.11 36.90 -3.10
CA ARG A 79 -21.35 37.77 -4.27
C ARG A 79 -22.78 38.32 -4.39
N ASP A 80 -23.70 37.78 -3.61
CA ASP A 80 -25.08 38.25 -3.45
C ASP A 80 -25.20 39.43 -2.47
N MET A 81 -24.17 39.70 -1.67
CA MET A 81 -24.16 40.83 -0.75
C MET A 81 -23.61 42.08 -1.43
N LEU A 82 -24.34 43.20 -1.30
CA LEU A 82 -23.87 44.50 -1.77
C LEU A 82 -22.63 44.92 -0.98
N PHE A 83 -21.48 45.02 -1.65
CA PHE A 83 -20.23 45.42 -1.05
C PHE A 83 -19.85 46.86 -1.45
N LYS A 84 -19.54 47.71 -0.47
CA LYS A 84 -19.07 49.08 -0.70
C LYS A 84 -17.54 49.14 -0.56
N PHE A 85 -16.86 49.46 -1.65
CA PHE A 85 -15.41 49.66 -1.69
C PHE A 85 -14.99 50.95 -1.01
N GLN A 86 -13.72 51.03 -0.60
CA GLN A 86 -13.13 52.25 -0.06
C GLN A 86 -13.11 53.41 -1.07
N ASP A 87 -13.11 53.12 -2.38
CA ASP A 87 -13.21 54.13 -3.44
C ASP A 87 -14.64 54.72 -3.61
N GLY A 88 -15.58 54.31 -2.76
CA GLY A 88 -16.96 54.79 -2.73
C GLY A 88 -17.91 54.04 -3.68
N THR A 89 -17.40 53.21 -4.59
CA THR A 89 -18.24 52.40 -5.47
C THR A 89 -18.86 51.22 -4.72
N SER A 90 -20.04 50.78 -5.14
CA SER A 90 -20.68 49.56 -4.62
C SER A 90 -20.76 48.49 -5.70
N ALA A 91 -20.52 47.23 -5.35
CA ALA A 91 -20.58 46.11 -6.28
C ALA A 91 -21.47 44.98 -5.74
N LEU A 92 -22.09 44.28 -6.68
CA LEU A 92 -22.98 43.16 -6.46
C LEU A 92 -22.92 42.27 -7.71
N MET A 93 -22.84 40.95 -7.53
CA MET A 93 -22.79 39.98 -8.64
C MET A 93 -23.81 38.86 -8.42
N SER A 94 -25.08 39.20 -8.59
CA SER A 94 -26.19 38.28 -8.41
C SER A 94 -26.24 37.15 -9.45
N LYS A 95 -25.78 37.41 -10.68
CA LYS A 95 -25.72 36.40 -11.75
C LYS A 95 -24.29 36.10 -12.16
N MET A 96 -23.97 34.82 -12.28
CA MET A 96 -22.68 34.30 -12.75
C MET A 96 -22.94 32.99 -13.47
N GLY A 97 -22.22 32.73 -14.55
CA GLY A 97 -22.35 31.49 -15.32
C GLY A 97 -21.09 31.21 -16.12
N LEU A 98 -20.93 29.95 -16.50
CA LEU A 98 -19.84 29.49 -17.35
C LEU A 98 -20.08 29.92 -18.80
N ASN A 99 -21.33 29.84 -19.24
CA ASN A 99 -21.82 30.24 -20.55
C ASN A 99 -23.31 30.67 -20.43
N PRO A 100 -23.95 31.15 -21.51
CA PRO A 100 -25.35 31.61 -21.46
C PRO A 100 -26.36 30.54 -21.02
N ASP A 101 -26.04 29.26 -21.23
CA ASP A 101 -26.95 28.13 -21.00
C ASP A 101 -26.77 27.51 -19.60
N PHE A 102 -25.61 27.76 -18.95
CA PHE A 102 -25.27 27.21 -17.64
C PHE A 102 -24.84 28.30 -16.65
N SER A 103 -25.77 28.66 -15.77
CA SER A 103 -25.56 29.60 -14.66
C SER A 103 -25.40 28.89 -13.31
N PHE A 104 -24.58 29.48 -12.45
CA PHE A 104 -24.55 29.14 -11.04
C PHE A 104 -25.83 29.63 -10.33
N VAL A 105 -25.98 29.28 -9.06
CA VAL A 105 -27.12 29.71 -8.22
C VAL A 105 -27.34 31.24 -8.30
N ASP A 106 -28.57 31.68 -8.51
CA ASP A 106 -28.89 33.11 -8.46
C ASP A 106 -28.64 33.70 -7.06
N GLY A 107 -28.16 34.94 -7.01
CA GLY A 107 -27.73 35.61 -5.76
C GLY A 107 -28.75 35.51 -4.62
N GLU A 108 -30.04 35.63 -4.93
CA GLU A 108 -31.14 35.56 -3.96
C GLU A 108 -31.20 34.23 -3.19
N LYS A 109 -30.70 33.15 -3.80
CA LYS A 109 -30.71 31.79 -3.23
C LYS A 109 -29.40 31.41 -2.55
N ILE A 110 -28.32 32.20 -2.67
CA ILE A 110 -27.00 31.81 -2.16
C ILE A 110 -27.01 31.58 -0.64
N GLN A 111 -27.60 32.49 0.14
CA GLN A 111 -27.62 32.34 1.61
C GLN A 111 -28.45 31.13 2.05
N GLU A 112 -29.61 30.92 1.44
CA GLU A 112 -30.48 29.76 1.71
C GLU A 112 -29.74 28.44 1.40
N GLN A 113 -29.12 28.34 0.24
CA GLN A 113 -28.40 27.14 -0.19
C GLN A 113 -27.18 26.86 0.69
N LEU A 114 -26.43 27.89 1.10
CA LEU A 114 -25.30 27.73 2.03
C LEU A 114 -25.74 27.31 3.44
N LEU A 115 -26.89 27.79 3.91
CA LEU A 115 -27.46 27.38 5.19
C LEU A 115 -27.87 25.90 5.14
N SER A 116 -28.66 25.52 4.13
CA SER A 116 -29.07 24.13 3.90
C SER A 116 -27.86 23.21 3.75
N PHE A 117 -26.83 23.63 3.02
CA PHE A 117 -25.59 22.88 2.85
C PHE A 117 -24.94 22.53 4.21
N GLY A 118 -24.77 23.51 5.09
CA GLY A 118 -24.18 23.29 6.41
C GLY A 118 -25.06 22.46 7.36
N GLU A 119 -26.38 22.62 7.30
CA GLU A 119 -27.32 21.84 8.10
C GLU A 119 -27.31 20.36 7.73
N ILE A 120 -27.27 20.04 6.43
CA ILE A 120 -27.21 18.65 5.95
C ILE A 120 -25.89 17.99 6.37
N ILE A 121 -24.75 18.68 6.24
CA ILE A 121 -23.44 18.17 6.70
C ILE A 121 -23.46 17.90 8.20
N ALA A 122 -23.99 18.83 9.01
CA ALA A 122 -24.11 18.66 10.45
C ALA A 122 -25.04 17.48 10.82
N GLY A 123 -26.16 17.31 10.12
CA GLY A 123 -27.08 16.19 10.29
C GLY A 123 -26.46 14.83 9.96
N LYS A 124 -25.45 14.81 9.07
CA LYS A 124 -24.61 13.63 8.77
C LYS A 124 -23.36 13.54 9.64
N ASN A 125 -23.36 14.18 10.82
CA ASN A 125 -22.25 14.16 11.77
C ASN A 125 -20.90 14.59 11.15
N ASN A 126 -20.92 15.61 10.28
CA ASN A 126 -19.75 16.05 9.51
C ASN A 126 -19.05 14.92 8.72
N LEU A 127 -19.84 13.94 8.24
CA LEU A 127 -19.38 12.75 7.51
C LEU A 127 -18.47 11.81 8.32
N LYS A 128 -18.44 11.94 9.65
CA LYS A 128 -17.67 11.07 10.54
C LYS A 128 -18.27 9.66 10.62
N GLY A 129 -17.40 8.66 10.77
CA GLY A 129 -17.80 7.27 11.00
C GLY A 129 -18.16 6.50 9.72
N LEU A 130 -18.05 7.13 8.55
CA LEU A 130 -18.24 6.50 7.25
C LEU A 130 -16.97 5.73 6.83
N SER A 131 -17.16 4.63 6.11
CA SER A 131 -16.09 4.03 5.31
C SER A 131 -15.58 5.01 4.25
N ARG A 132 -14.40 4.75 3.69
CA ARG A 132 -13.82 5.61 2.66
C ARG A 132 -14.72 5.70 1.43
N GLU A 133 -15.30 4.58 1.01
CA GLU A 133 -16.19 4.50 -0.16
C GLU A 133 -17.52 5.25 0.09
N GLU A 134 -18.09 5.15 1.29
CA GLU A 134 -19.26 5.95 1.69
C GLU A 134 -18.93 7.44 1.74
N PHE A 135 -17.77 7.78 2.32
CA PHE A 135 -17.29 9.16 2.37
C PHE A 135 -17.10 9.74 0.96
N VAL A 136 -16.50 8.99 0.03
CA VAL A 136 -16.31 9.41 -1.38
C VAL A 136 -17.64 9.69 -2.06
N ARG A 137 -18.65 8.81 -1.89
CA ARG A 137 -19.99 9.03 -2.44
C ARG A 137 -20.65 10.30 -1.89
N GLU A 138 -20.58 10.50 -0.58
CA GLU A 138 -21.16 11.66 0.09
C GLU A 138 -20.45 12.96 -0.28
N VAL A 139 -19.11 12.99 -0.17
CA VAL A 139 -18.32 14.19 -0.44
C VAL A 139 -18.43 14.66 -1.88
N THR A 140 -18.61 13.74 -2.83
CA THR A 140 -18.84 14.06 -4.25
C THR A 140 -20.09 14.93 -4.43
N GLN A 141 -21.18 14.57 -3.77
CA GLN A 141 -22.44 15.32 -3.85
C GLN A 141 -22.29 16.72 -3.23
N PHE A 142 -21.64 16.81 -2.06
CA PHE A 142 -21.39 18.11 -1.42
C PHE A 142 -20.44 18.98 -2.22
N PHE A 143 -19.40 18.39 -2.83
CA PHE A 143 -18.47 19.13 -3.68
C PHE A 143 -19.19 19.69 -4.91
N ALA A 144 -19.97 18.88 -5.62
CA ALA A 144 -20.80 19.34 -6.73
C ALA A 144 -21.79 20.44 -6.31
N SER A 145 -22.44 20.28 -5.15
CA SER A 145 -23.36 21.27 -4.59
C SER A 145 -22.67 22.61 -4.32
N LEU A 146 -21.53 22.62 -3.63
CA LEU A 146 -20.79 23.86 -3.35
C LEU A 146 -20.23 24.50 -4.63
N ASN A 147 -19.83 23.69 -5.61
CA ASN A 147 -19.40 24.16 -6.93
C ASN A 147 -20.54 24.92 -7.63
N TRP A 148 -21.76 24.39 -7.56
CA TRP A 148 -22.96 24.98 -8.15
C TRP A 148 -23.43 26.25 -7.42
N ILE A 149 -23.34 26.28 -6.08
CA ILE A 149 -23.64 27.48 -5.27
C ILE A 149 -22.72 28.66 -5.68
N HIS A 150 -21.43 28.37 -5.87
CA HIS A 150 -20.44 29.34 -6.34
C HIS A 150 -20.50 30.70 -5.60
N PRO A 151 -20.28 30.70 -4.26
CA PRO A 151 -20.74 31.78 -3.39
C PRO A 151 -19.95 33.09 -3.48
N PHE A 152 -18.73 33.08 -4.03
CA PHE A 152 -17.85 34.26 -4.09
C PHE A 152 -17.66 34.78 -5.52
N SER A 153 -17.21 36.02 -5.65
CA SER A 153 -16.92 36.63 -6.96
C SER A 153 -15.63 36.10 -7.60
N GLU A 154 -14.69 35.58 -6.80
CA GLU A 154 -13.43 34.94 -7.22
C GLU A 154 -12.92 34.06 -6.07
N GLY A 155 -12.12 33.04 -6.38
CA GLY A 155 -11.47 32.20 -5.37
C GLY A 155 -12.25 30.96 -4.93
N ASN A 156 -13.40 30.68 -5.56
CA ASN A 156 -14.28 29.56 -5.19
C ASN A 156 -13.55 28.22 -5.16
N GLY A 157 -12.82 27.85 -6.22
CA GLY A 157 -12.11 26.56 -6.29
C GLY A 157 -11.09 26.38 -5.17
N ARG A 158 -10.36 27.44 -4.79
CA ARG A 158 -9.36 27.40 -3.69
C ARG A 158 -10.02 27.21 -2.32
N VAL A 159 -11.12 27.91 -2.07
CA VAL A 159 -11.90 27.78 -0.83
C VAL A 159 -12.53 26.40 -0.73
N GLN A 160 -13.14 25.95 -1.82
CA GLN A 160 -13.81 24.65 -1.90
C GLN A 160 -12.84 23.51 -1.61
N ARG A 161 -11.68 23.45 -2.30
CA ARG A 161 -10.68 22.39 -2.08
C ARG A 161 -10.24 22.33 -0.62
N LEU A 162 -9.85 23.47 -0.04
CA LEU A 162 -9.39 23.52 1.35
C LEU A 162 -10.51 23.17 2.36
N PHE A 163 -11.75 23.59 2.09
CA PHE A 163 -12.91 23.21 2.91
C PHE A 163 -13.07 21.69 2.94
N PHE A 164 -12.99 21.03 1.78
CA PHE A 164 -13.15 19.57 1.69
C PHE A 164 -11.93 18.79 2.18
N GLU A 165 -10.71 19.32 2.06
CA GLU A 165 -9.52 18.75 2.73
C GLU A 165 -9.71 18.74 4.25
N LYS A 166 -10.15 19.87 4.82
CA LYS A 166 -10.42 19.98 6.26
C LYS A 166 -11.61 19.12 6.72
N LEU A 167 -12.65 19.00 5.89
CA LEU A 167 -13.79 18.12 6.18
C LEU A 167 -13.37 16.65 6.16
N ALA A 168 -12.55 16.24 5.19
CA ALA A 168 -11.96 14.90 5.13
C ALA A 168 -11.10 14.63 6.37
N GLU A 169 -10.19 15.55 6.71
CA GLU A 169 -9.34 15.45 7.91
C GLU A 169 -10.18 15.20 9.17
N ASN A 170 -11.25 15.99 9.35
CA ASN A 170 -12.19 15.85 10.47
C ASN A 170 -12.99 14.54 10.44
N ALA A 171 -13.36 14.05 9.25
CA ALA A 171 -14.04 12.77 9.08
C ALA A 171 -13.12 11.56 9.28
N GLY A 172 -11.81 11.79 9.42
CA GLY A 172 -10.81 10.74 9.46
C GLY A 172 -10.60 10.14 8.08
N HIS A 173 -10.56 10.95 7.04
CA HIS A 173 -10.17 10.60 5.68
C HIS A 173 -9.11 11.59 5.19
N GLU A 174 -8.56 11.38 4.01
CA GLU A 174 -7.60 12.31 3.42
C GLU A 174 -8.01 12.59 1.98
N LEU A 175 -7.87 13.83 1.55
CA LEU A 175 -8.04 14.26 0.16
C LEU A 175 -6.81 15.05 -0.25
N ASP A 176 -6.16 14.63 -1.34
CA ASP A 176 -4.95 15.28 -1.84
C ASP A 176 -5.20 15.90 -3.21
N PHE A 177 -5.76 17.12 -3.23
CA PHE A 177 -6.05 17.82 -4.48
C PHE A 177 -4.80 18.23 -5.27
N SER A 178 -3.60 18.15 -4.67
CA SER A 178 -2.35 18.41 -5.41
C SER A 178 -2.10 17.39 -6.53
N LEU A 179 -2.79 16.23 -6.47
CA LEU A 179 -2.73 15.17 -7.47
C LEU A 179 -3.75 15.32 -8.60
N VAL A 180 -4.63 16.33 -8.53
CA VAL A 180 -5.62 16.61 -9.57
C VAL A 180 -5.12 17.73 -10.47
N THR A 181 -5.03 17.44 -11.76
CA THR A 181 -4.68 18.47 -12.77
C THR A 181 -5.82 19.45 -12.97
N ASN A 182 -5.48 20.69 -13.38
CA ASN A 182 -6.49 21.71 -13.69
C ASN A 182 -7.49 21.24 -14.76
N LYS A 183 -7.03 20.52 -15.79
CA LYS A 183 -7.91 19.93 -16.80
C LYS A 183 -8.88 18.89 -16.22
N ARG A 184 -8.43 18.00 -15.34
CA ARG A 184 -9.31 17.00 -14.70
C ARG A 184 -10.37 17.67 -13.84
N MET A 185 -9.96 18.60 -12.96
CA MET A 185 -10.88 19.36 -12.11
C MET A 185 -11.97 20.07 -12.93
N THR A 186 -11.55 20.77 -13.99
CA THR A 186 -12.48 21.45 -14.90
C THR A 186 -13.44 20.47 -15.56
N SER A 187 -12.92 19.34 -16.06
CA SER A 187 -13.72 18.35 -16.78
C SER A 187 -14.78 17.72 -15.88
N VAL A 188 -14.43 17.35 -14.64
CA VAL A 188 -15.39 16.71 -13.73
C VAL A 188 -16.46 17.69 -13.23
N CYS A 189 -16.11 18.96 -13.01
CA CYS A 189 -17.06 19.98 -12.63
C CYS A 189 -18.02 20.34 -13.77
N ALA A 190 -17.50 20.46 -15.00
CA ALA A 190 -18.34 20.68 -16.18
C ALA A 190 -19.32 19.51 -16.36
N GLU A 191 -18.84 18.27 -16.24
CA GLU A 191 -19.68 17.09 -16.46
C GLU A 191 -20.77 16.90 -15.40
N ALA A 192 -20.47 17.24 -14.15
CA ALA A 192 -21.44 17.30 -13.07
C ALA A 192 -22.51 18.38 -13.31
N MET A 193 -22.14 19.54 -13.85
CA MET A 193 -23.06 20.67 -14.06
C MET A 193 -23.89 20.54 -15.34
N GLU A 194 -23.26 20.12 -16.44
CA GLU A 194 -23.87 20.11 -17.77
C GLU A 194 -24.70 18.85 -17.99
N ASN A 195 -24.20 17.70 -17.51
CA ASN A 195 -24.81 16.39 -17.76
C ASN A 195 -25.35 15.71 -16.49
N SER A 196 -25.30 16.38 -15.33
CA SER A 196 -25.68 15.80 -14.03
C SER A 196 -24.96 14.47 -13.73
N ASN A 197 -23.80 14.27 -14.34
CA ASN A 197 -23.02 13.04 -14.24
C ASN A 197 -21.90 13.22 -13.22
N LEU A 198 -22.10 12.65 -12.02
CA LEU A 198 -21.14 12.72 -10.92
C LEU A 198 -20.05 11.65 -10.98
N GLU A 199 -20.16 10.66 -11.87
CA GLU A 199 -19.26 9.49 -11.90
C GLU A 199 -17.78 9.87 -12.12
N PRO A 200 -17.43 10.81 -13.02
CA PRO A 200 -16.05 11.27 -13.16
C PRO A 200 -15.51 12.00 -11.92
N MET A 201 -16.38 12.72 -11.21
CA MET A 201 -16.03 13.43 -9.98
C MET A 201 -15.83 12.45 -8.81
N GLU A 202 -16.70 11.45 -8.68
CA GLU A 202 -16.55 10.37 -7.72
C GLU A 202 -15.24 9.60 -7.96
N HIS A 203 -14.92 9.31 -9.22
CA HIS A 203 -13.65 8.69 -9.58
C HIS A 203 -12.43 9.56 -9.24
N MET A 204 -12.55 10.89 -9.34
CA MET A 204 -11.51 11.82 -8.86
C MET A 204 -11.34 11.74 -7.35
N PHE A 205 -12.43 11.71 -6.58
CA PHE A 205 -12.37 11.56 -5.13
C PHE A 205 -11.82 10.20 -4.69
N GLU A 206 -12.14 9.12 -5.40
CA GLU A 206 -11.57 7.80 -5.19
C GLU A 206 -10.03 7.83 -5.33
N ASP A 207 -9.56 8.40 -6.44
CA ASP A 207 -8.13 8.52 -6.75
C ASP A 207 -7.34 9.31 -5.71
N ILE A 208 -7.91 10.40 -5.18
CA ILE A 208 -7.24 11.28 -4.22
C ILE A 208 -7.55 10.96 -2.76
N SER A 209 -8.31 9.91 -2.47
CA SER A 209 -8.57 9.44 -1.11
C SER A 209 -7.90 8.10 -0.82
N ASP A 210 -7.94 7.17 -1.77
CA ASP A 210 -7.33 5.84 -1.60
C ASP A 210 -5.80 5.92 -1.49
N PRO A 211 -5.18 5.40 -0.43
CA PRO A 211 -3.72 5.47 -0.26
C PRO A 211 -2.91 4.83 -1.39
N LYS A 212 -3.40 3.74 -2.00
CA LYS A 212 -2.69 3.04 -3.08
C LYS A 212 -2.76 3.83 -4.38
N ARG A 213 -3.95 4.32 -4.76
CA ARG A 213 -4.15 5.17 -5.94
C ARG A 213 -3.41 6.49 -5.82
N ARG A 214 -3.42 7.11 -4.64
CA ARG A 214 -2.60 8.29 -4.35
C ARG A 214 -1.12 8.03 -4.52
N SER A 215 -0.62 6.88 -4.05
CA SER A 215 0.79 6.52 -4.25
C SER A 215 1.13 6.37 -5.74
N LEU A 216 0.25 5.75 -6.53
CA LEU A 216 0.42 5.66 -7.99
C LEU A 216 0.47 7.04 -8.65
N LEU A 217 -0.47 7.93 -8.29
CA LEU A 217 -0.48 9.31 -8.77
C LEU A 217 0.78 10.07 -8.35
N LYS A 218 1.18 10.02 -7.07
CA LYS A 218 2.39 10.69 -6.55
C LYS A 218 3.64 10.23 -7.29
N ASN A 219 3.81 8.92 -7.46
CA ASN A 219 4.95 8.35 -8.18
C ASN A 219 4.95 8.81 -9.64
N PHE A 220 3.81 8.76 -10.32
CA PHE A 220 3.69 9.27 -11.67
C PHE A 220 4.03 10.76 -11.76
N MET A 221 3.43 11.62 -10.92
CA MET A 221 3.68 13.06 -10.94
C MET A 221 5.15 13.40 -10.66
N HIS A 222 5.82 12.64 -9.78
CA HIS A 222 7.25 12.80 -9.51
C HIS A 222 8.11 12.42 -10.72
N HIS A 223 7.78 11.35 -11.43
CA HIS A 223 8.53 10.86 -12.59
C HIS A 223 8.23 11.63 -13.88
N ALA A 224 7.05 12.25 -14.00
CA ALA A 224 6.54 12.92 -15.19
C ALA A 224 7.32 14.15 -15.67
N THR A 225 8.53 14.40 -15.14
CA THR A 225 9.57 15.32 -15.64
C THR A 225 9.81 15.25 -17.16
N ILE A 226 9.50 14.11 -17.79
CA ILE A 226 9.65 13.86 -19.23
C ILE A 226 8.66 14.69 -20.08
N PHE A 227 7.49 15.06 -19.55
CA PHE A 227 6.44 15.72 -20.33
C PHE A 227 6.64 17.23 -20.57
N LYS A 228 7.79 17.81 -20.17
CA LYS A 228 8.07 19.25 -20.08
C LYS A 228 7.08 19.97 -19.15
N GLU A 229 7.60 20.88 -18.32
CA GLU A 229 6.79 21.71 -17.43
C GLU A 229 5.66 22.41 -18.22
N GLY A 230 4.41 22.20 -17.79
CA GLY A 230 3.21 22.86 -18.33
C GLY A 230 2.25 22.00 -19.16
N ILE A 231 2.64 20.80 -19.61
CA ILE A 231 1.73 19.92 -20.39
C ILE A 231 0.86 19.02 -19.49
N LEU A 232 1.32 18.68 -18.28
CA LEU A 232 0.55 17.81 -17.38
C LEU A 232 -0.76 18.47 -16.93
N ASP A 233 -0.70 19.77 -16.65
CA ASP A 233 -1.84 20.52 -16.12
C ASP A 233 -2.97 20.70 -17.15
N THR A 234 -2.66 20.51 -18.44
CA THR A 234 -3.62 20.58 -19.55
C THR A 234 -4.22 19.24 -19.93
N ARG A 235 -3.81 18.13 -19.31
CA ARG A 235 -4.32 16.78 -19.57
C ARG A 235 -5.13 16.23 -18.41
N CYS A 236 -6.12 15.40 -18.73
CA CYS A 236 -6.81 14.60 -17.72
C CYS A 236 -5.90 13.43 -17.33
N ILE A 237 -5.63 13.26 -16.04
CA ILE A 237 -4.76 12.19 -15.52
C ILE A 237 -5.53 11.42 -14.46
N VAL A 238 -5.71 10.12 -14.69
CA VAL A 238 -6.58 9.26 -13.89
C VAL A 238 -5.87 7.95 -13.58
N VAL A 239 -6.21 7.30 -12.47
CA VAL A 239 -5.85 5.89 -12.25
C VAL A 239 -6.86 5.01 -12.97
N ALA A 240 -6.42 3.89 -13.52
CA ALA A 240 -7.30 2.96 -14.21
C ALA A 240 -8.45 2.50 -13.28
N LYS A 241 -9.68 2.59 -13.78
CA LYS A 241 -10.85 2.12 -13.04
C LYS A 241 -10.96 0.60 -13.14
N GLU A 242 -11.12 -0.03 -12.00
CA GLU A 242 -11.24 -1.49 -11.88
C GLU A 242 -12.47 -2.02 -12.61
N GLY A 243 -12.32 -3.14 -13.32
CA GLY A 243 -13.39 -3.75 -14.09
C GLY A 243 -13.82 -2.97 -15.34
N VAL A 244 -13.22 -1.82 -15.64
CA VAL A 244 -13.50 -1.04 -16.85
C VAL A 244 -12.42 -1.32 -17.87
N SER A 245 -12.81 -1.86 -19.03
CA SER A 245 -11.87 -2.09 -20.12
C SER A 245 -11.30 -0.77 -20.61
N ILE A 246 -9.97 -0.69 -20.67
CA ILE A 246 -9.22 0.45 -21.17
C ILE A 246 -8.35 0.01 -22.33
N SER A 247 -8.13 0.93 -23.26
CA SER A 247 -7.23 0.70 -24.38
C SER A 247 -6.52 1.99 -24.76
N GLY A 248 -5.25 1.88 -25.12
CA GLY A 248 -4.45 3.05 -25.50
C GLY A 248 -3.00 2.70 -25.79
N SER A 249 -2.27 3.69 -26.26
CA SER A 249 -0.84 3.56 -26.53
C SER A 249 -0.03 3.81 -25.26
N VAL A 250 0.91 2.92 -24.94
CA VAL A 250 1.81 3.05 -23.79
C VAL A 250 2.74 4.24 -23.99
N LEU A 251 2.69 5.18 -23.05
CA LEU A 251 3.57 6.35 -23.02
C LEU A 251 4.77 6.16 -22.11
N ASP A 252 4.56 5.49 -20.98
CA ASP A 252 5.60 5.30 -19.98
C ASP A 252 5.43 3.98 -19.23
N ILE A 253 6.56 3.43 -18.78
CA ILE A 253 6.62 2.16 -18.06
C ILE A 253 7.64 2.34 -16.93
N THR A 254 7.18 2.11 -15.71
CA THR A 254 8.03 2.00 -14.52
C THR A 254 7.96 0.56 -13.99
N ARG A 255 8.63 0.28 -12.87
CA ARG A 255 8.60 -1.04 -12.24
C ARG A 255 7.18 -1.45 -11.81
N ASP A 256 6.44 -0.50 -11.24
CA ASP A 256 5.19 -0.78 -10.52
C ASP A 256 3.94 -0.29 -11.28
N ASN A 257 4.11 0.56 -12.29
CA ASN A 257 3.02 1.10 -13.09
C ASN A 257 3.45 1.35 -14.55
N PHE A 258 2.45 1.45 -15.43
CA PHE A 258 2.62 1.94 -16.78
C PHE A 258 1.49 2.92 -17.10
N VAL A 259 1.70 3.78 -18.07
CA VAL A 259 0.76 4.85 -18.42
C VAL A 259 0.37 4.72 -19.87
N ILE A 260 -0.92 4.73 -20.13
CA ILE A 260 -1.46 4.73 -21.49
C ILE A 260 -2.09 6.08 -21.83
N ASN A 261 -2.00 6.47 -23.09
CA ASN A 261 -2.79 7.57 -23.64
C ASN A 261 -4.04 7.01 -24.30
N SER A 262 -5.21 7.40 -23.80
CA SER A 262 -6.50 7.05 -24.37
C SER A 262 -7.34 8.32 -24.52
N ASN A 263 -7.67 8.70 -25.76
CA ASN A 263 -8.51 9.86 -26.06
C ASN A 263 -8.11 11.15 -25.31
N ASP A 264 -6.81 11.46 -25.29
CA ASP A 264 -6.22 12.63 -24.60
C ASP A 264 -6.30 12.60 -23.06
N THR A 265 -6.66 11.45 -22.50
CA THR A 265 -6.56 11.12 -21.06
C THR A 265 -5.37 10.21 -20.83
N LEU A 266 -4.56 10.55 -19.82
CA LEU A 266 -3.48 9.71 -19.34
C LEU A 266 -4.01 8.80 -18.25
N ILE A 267 -3.98 7.49 -18.49
CA ILE A 267 -4.49 6.47 -17.56
C ILE A 267 -3.31 5.73 -16.96
N ILE A 268 -3.14 5.86 -15.64
CA ILE A 268 -2.11 5.17 -14.85
C ILE A 268 -2.64 3.79 -14.49
N CYS A 269 -1.92 2.76 -14.90
CA CYS A 269 -2.27 1.36 -14.70
C CYS A 269 -1.22 0.69 -13.81
N ALA A 270 -1.61 -0.23 -12.92
CA ALA A 270 -0.63 -0.99 -12.14
C ALA A 270 -0.06 -2.13 -13.01
N THR A 271 1.24 -2.41 -12.91
CA THR A 271 1.86 -3.47 -13.72
C THR A 271 1.30 -4.87 -13.41
N LYS A 272 0.76 -5.07 -12.20
CA LYS A 272 0.03 -6.28 -11.78
C LYS A 272 -1.27 -6.53 -12.56
N ASP A 273 -1.83 -5.50 -13.21
CA ASP A 273 -3.06 -5.62 -13.99
C ASP A 273 -2.80 -6.21 -15.39
N LEU A 274 -1.54 -6.32 -15.79
CA LEU A 274 -1.14 -7.01 -17.01
C LEU A 274 -1.16 -8.52 -16.80
N GLU A 275 -1.43 -9.27 -17.86
CA GLU A 275 -1.20 -10.72 -17.87
C GLU A 275 0.26 -11.03 -17.49
N ARG A 276 0.44 -12.10 -16.70
CA ARG A 276 1.78 -12.49 -16.22
C ARG A 276 2.70 -12.74 -17.42
N GLY A 277 3.90 -12.17 -17.36
CA GLY A 277 4.90 -12.26 -18.44
C GLY A 277 4.86 -11.11 -19.45
N THR A 278 3.72 -10.44 -19.64
CA THR A 278 3.55 -9.34 -20.61
C THR A 278 4.43 -8.13 -20.29
N LEU A 279 4.74 -7.89 -19.01
CA LEU A 279 5.60 -6.79 -18.60
C LEU A 279 7.02 -6.87 -19.20
N LYS A 280 7.55 -8.08 -19.44
CA LYS A 280 8.91 -8.26 -20.01
C LYS A 280 9.00 -7.84 -21.47
N THR A 281 7.88 -7.88 -22.19
CA THR A 281 7.82 -7.60 -23.63
C THR A 281 7.27 -6.22 -23.94
N LEU A 282 6.59 -5.56 -22.99
CA LEU A 282 5.93 -4.27 -23.17
C LEU A 282 6.92 -3.13 -23.43
N LYS A 283 6.66 -2.32 -24.46
CA LYS A 283 7.48 -1.18 -24.87
C LYS A 283 6.65 0.10 -25.00
N LYS A 284 7.32 1.25 -24.92
CA LYS A 284 6.71 2.55 -25.24
C LYS A 284 6.25 2.57 -26.70
N GLY A 285 5.02 3.03 -26.93
CA GLY A 285 4.38 3.03 -28.24
C GLY A 285 3.47 1.83 -28.49
N ASP A 286 3.61 0.75 -27.73
CA ASP A 286 2.74 -0.43 -27.86
C ASP A 286 1.29 -0.07 -27.57
N PHE A 287 0.36 -0.68 -28.30
CA PHE A 287 -1.06 -0.57 -28.00
C PHE A 287 -1.45 -1.70 -27.06
N VAL A 288 -2.04 -1.36 -25.92
CA VAL A 288 -2.55 -2.34 -24.96
C VAL A 288 -4.06 -2.17 -24.81
N SER A 289 -4.74 -3.31 -24.61
CA SER A 289 -6.10 -3.34 -24.11
C SER A 289 -6.15 -4.30 -22.94
N LEU A 290 -6.66 -3.82 -21.82
CA LEU A 290 -6.77 -4.60 -20.59
C LEU A 290 -7.98 -4.13 -19.80
N THR A 291 -8.43 -5.00 -18.89
CA THR A 291 -9.43 -4.64 -17.90
C THR A 291 -8.74 -4.79 -16.54
N PRO A 292 -8.45 -3.68 -15.83
CA PRO A 292 -7.77 -3.74 -14.56
C PRO A 292 -8.54 -4.66 -13.62
N SER A 293 -7.80 -5.56 -12.96
CA SER A 293 -8.42 -6.56 -12.10
C SER A 293 -9.18 -5.86 -10.99
N GLN A 294 -10.43 -6.27 -10.75
CA GLN A 294 -11.15 -5.79 -9.58
C GLN A 294 -10.32 -6.11 -8.35
N THR A 295 -10.09 -5.11 -7.49
CA THR A 295 -9.58 -5.41 -6.17
C THR A 295 -10.53 -6.41 -5.55
N PRO A 296 -9.99 -7.50 -4.97
CA PRO A 296 -10.86 -8.48 -4.36
C PRO A 296 -11.72 -7.76 -3.32
N GLY A 297 -13.04 -7.99 -3.34
CA GLY A 297 -13.95 -7.33 -2.41
C GLY A 297 -13.50 -7.49 -0.97
N VAL A 298 -13.91 -6.62 -0.06
CA VAL A 298 -13.36 -6.62 1.30
C VAL A 298 -13.86 -7.83 2.11
N LEU A 299 -12.94 -8.62 2.66
CA LEU A 299 -13.25 -9.73 3.58
C LEU A 299 -13.43 -9.22 5.01
N ILE A 300 -12.52 -8.39 5.50
CA ILE A 300 -12.60 -7.73 6.82
C ILE A 300 -12.40 -6.22 6.60
N PRO A 301 -13.40 -5.37 6.89
CA PRO A 301 -13.28 -3.94 6.69
C PRO A 301 -12.29 -3.30 7.66
N GLU A 302 -11.66 -2.22 7.17
CA GLU A 302 -10.94 -1.30 8.05
C GLU A 302 -11.92 -0.52 8.92
N ARG A 303 -11.47 -0.13 10.10
CA ARG A 303 -12.22 0.69 11.04
C ARG A 303 -11.29 1.66 11.75
N ARG A 304 -11.58 2.96 11.62
CA ARG A 304 -10.91 4.00 12.39
C ARG A 304 -11.56 4.11 13.77
N MET A 305 -10.81 3.73 14.80
CA MET A 305 -11.23 3.88 16.19
C MET A 305 -10.65 5.17 16.78
N GLY A 306 -11.49 5.98 17.44
CA GLY A 306 -11.06 7.19 18.14
C GLY A 306 -10.19 6.91 19.37
N PRO A 307 -9.61 7.96 19.98
CA PRO A 307 -8.86 7.84 21.22
C PRO A 307 -9.75 7.32 22.37
N LEU A 308 -9.13 6.62 23.32
CA LEU A 308 -9.79 6.13 24.53
C LEU A 308 -10.36 7.29 25.35
N SER A 309 -11.65 7.25 25.66
CA SER A 309 -12.23 8.21 26.60
C SER A 309 -11.76 7.91 28.04
N GLN A 310 -11.80 8.93 28.89
CA GLN A 310 -11.41 8.78 30.30
C GLN A 310 -12.33 7.80 31.06
N SER A 311 -13.61 7.68 30.67
CA SER A 311 -14.56 6.73 31.25
C SER A 311 -14.26 5.28 30.84
N GLU A 312 -13.97 5.05 29.56
CA GLU A 312 -13.60 3.71 29.06
C GLU A 312 -12.29 3.24 29.70
N LEU A 313 -11.29 4.13 29.76
CA LEU A 313 -10.01 3.82 30.40
C LEU A 313 -10.18 3.49 31.89
N SER A 314 -11.02 4.26 32.60
CA SER A 314 -11.32 3.98 34.02
C SER A 314 -12.02 2.64 34.20
N SER A 315 -12.93 2.28 33.29
CA SER A 315 -13.60 0.98 33.29
C SER A 315 -12.61 -0.17 33.09
N MET A 316 -11.72 -0.07 32.09
CA MET A 316 -10.70 -1.09 31.81
C MET A 316 -9.78 -1.30 33.01
N ILE A 317 -9.26 -0.22 33.61
CA ILE A 317 -8.39 -0.29 34.78
C ILE A 317 -9.12 -0.93 35.98
N SER A 318 -10.41 -0.60 36.19
CA SER A 318 -11.20 -1.16 37.30
C SER A 318 -11.47 -2.66 37.17
N GLN A 319 -11.41 -3.21 35.96
CA GLN A 319 -11.59 -4.63 35.67
C GLN A 319 -10.27 -5.42 35.78
N ASN A 320 -9.12 -4.74 35.89
CA ASN A 320 -7.83 -5.39 36.05
C ASN A 320 -7.76 -6.16 37.38
N SER A 321 -7.42 -7.45 37.32
CA SER A 321 -7.42 -8.36 38.47
C SER A 321 -6.49 -7.90 39.60
N SER A 322 -5.30 -7.38 39.26
CA SER A 322 -4.33 -6.89 40.24
C SER A 322 -4.82 -5.63 40.94
N VAL A 323 -5.51 -4.75 40.22
CA VAL A 323 -6.15 -3.54 40.79
C VAL A 323 -7.23 -3.94 41.79
N GLN A 324 -8.08 -4.92 41.43
CA GLN A 324 -9.16 -5.41 42.29
C GLN A 324 -8.63 -6.08 43.56
N GLU A 325 -7.63 -6.95 43.44
CA GLU A 325 -7.01 -7.63 44.59
C GLU A 325 -6.37 -6.62 45.57
N CYS A 326 -5.63 -5.65 45.03
CA CYS A 326 -5.03 -4.59 45.82
C CYS A 326 -6.09 -3.75 46.55
N LEU A 327 -7.18 -3.41 45.87
CA LEU A 327 -8.30 -2.67 46.45
C LEU A 327 -8.97 -3.46 47.59
N GLN A 328 -9.12 -4.79 47.45
CA GLN A 328 -9.65 -5.64 48.52
C GLN A 328 -8.75 -5.64 49.75
N ASN A 329 -7.42 -5.69 49.56
CA ASN A 329 -6.46 -5.59 50.66
C ASN A 329 -6.56 -4.23 51.38
N ILE A 330 -6.66 -3.13 50.62
CA ILE A 330 -6.87 -1.79 51.16
C ILE A 330 -8.17 -1.72 51.97
N LYS A 331 -9.27 -2.27 51.48
CA LYS A 331 -10.55 -2.34 52.22
C LYS A 331 -10.43 -3.12 53.52
N ARG A 332 -9.67 -4.22 53.52
CA ARG A 332 -9.40 -5.02 54.74
C ARG A 332 -8.61 -4.21 55.77
N LEU A 333 -7.55 -3.52 55.36
CA LEU A 333 -6.75 -2.67 56.23
C LEU A 333 -7.55 -1.46 56.75
N SER A 334 -8.34 -0.84 55.87
CA SER A 334 -9.25 0.26 56.20
C SER A 334 -10.26 -0.13 57.29
N LYS A 335 -10.85 -1.35 57.21
CA LYS A 335 -11.72 -1.89 58.26
C LYS A 335 -11.01 -2.03 59.61
N ILE A 336 -9.75 -2.46 59.63
CA ILE A 336 -8.97 -2.60 60.87
C ILE A 336 -8.66 -1.22 61.49
N ILE A 337 -8.29 -0.26 60.65
CA ILE A 337 -7.78 1.05 61.08
C ILE A 337 -8.92 2.00 61.45
N TYR A 338 -10.01 2.04 60.67
CA TYR A 338 -11.11 3.00 60.82
C TYR A 338 -12.44 2.36 61.26
N GLY A 339 -12.53 1.03 61.27
CA GLY A 339 -13.80 0.34 61.53
C GLY A 339 -14.79 0.38 60.36
N ASN A 340 -14.40 0.97 59.22
CA ASN A 340 -15.19 1.10 58.01
C ASN A 340 -14.32 0.74 56.79
N PRO A 341 -14.63 -0.33 56.03
CA PRO A 341 -13.86 -0.71 54.84
C PRO A 341 -13.83 0.39 53.76
N GLU A 342 -14.90 1.18 53.65
CA GLU A 342 -15.06 2.18 52.58
C GLU A 342 -14.47 3.55 52.95
N ALA A 343 -13.83 3.70 54.11
CA ALA A 343 -13.29 4.98 54.60
C ALA A 343 -12.28 5.65 53.66
N VAL A 344 -11.66 4.89 52.76
CA VAL A 344 -10.66 5.35 51.78
C VAL A 344 -11.14 5.33 50.33
N ASN A 345 -12.42 5.03 50.07
CA ASN A 345 -12.94 4.91 48.70
C ASN A 345 -12.78 6.18 47.87
N GLY A 346 -13.08 7.35 48.46
CA GLY A 346 -12.92 8.63 47.76
C GLY A 346 -11.48 8.85 47.32
N THR A 347 -10.53 8.47 48.16
CA THR A 347 -9.09 8.53 47.87
C THR A 347 -8.68 7.50 46.82
N MET A 348 -9.23 6.28 46.85
CA MET A 348 -8.94 5.27 45.82
C MET A 348 -9.53 5.64 44.45
N ASN A 349 -10.71 6.25 44.41
CA ASN A 349 -11.28 6.81 43.18
C ASN A 349 -10.41 7.93 42.60
N LEU A 350 -9.81 8.76 43.46
CA LEU A 350 -8.85 9.79 43.03
C LEU A 350 -7.59 9.15 42.44
N VAL A 351 -7.03 8.12 43.09
CA VAL A 351 -5.87 7.36 42.59
C VAL A 351 -6.18 6.67 41.26
N LEU A 352 -7.39 6.12 41.09
CA LEU A 352 -7.82 5.50 39.83
C LEU A 352 -7.80 6.49 38.66
N ARG A 353 -8.24 7.73 38.88
CA ARG A 353 -8.23 8.80 37.87
C ARG A 353 -6.82 9.37 37.66
N SER A 354 -6.07 9.52 38.75
CA SER A 354 -4.81 10.23 38.82
C SER A 354 -3.83 9.51 39.77
N PRO A 355 -3.08 8.51 39.26
CA PRO A 355 -2.28 7.61 40.10
C PRO A 355 -1.16 8.28 40.90
N HIS A 356 -0.66 9.43 40.43
CA HIS A 356 0.39 10.20 41.09
C HIS A 356 0.01 10.68 42.50
N TYR A 357 -1.28 10.82 42.81
CA TYR A 357 -1.73 11.17 44.17
C TYR A 357 -1.49 10.06 45.20
N ALA A 358 -1.24 8.82 44.77
CA ALA A 358 -1.07 7.69 45.68
C ALA A 358 0.06 7.92 46.70
N GLN A 359 1.16 8.54 46.28
CA GLN A 359 2.28 8.87 47.16
C GLN A 359 1.87 9.90 48.23
N GLN A 360 1.24 11.00 47.83
CA GLN A 360 0.77 12.03 48.76
C GLN A 360 -0.25 11.48 49.76
N ILE A 361 -1.14 10.59 49.31
CA ILE A 361 -2.13 9.94 50.16
C ILE A 361 -1.45 8.97 51.13
N SER A 362 -0.46 8.21 50.66
CA SER A 362 0.35 7.31 51.50
C SER A 362 1.04 8.08 52.62
N GLU A 363 1.74 9.16 52.30
CA GLU A 363 2.42 10.03 53.26
C GLU A 363 1.43 10.64 54.27
N ARG A 364 0.26 11.08 53.80
CA ARG A 364 -0.81 11.59 54.67
C ARG A 364 -1.35 10.53 55.63
N ILE A 365 -1.56 9.30 55.17
CA ILE A 365 -1.98 8.18 56.02
C ILE A 365 -0.92 7.90 57.09
N GLN A 366 0.36 7.93 56.73
CA GLN A 366 1.46 7.63 57.63
C GLN A 366 1.65 8.73 58.70
N ASN A 367 1.59 10.00 58.30
CA ASN A 367 1.87 11.15 59.15
C ASN A 367 0.66 11.60 59.99
N ASP A 368 -0.55 11.56 59.43
CA ASP A 368 -1.79 11.88 60.14
C ASP A 368 -2.96 11.00 59.66
N PRO A 369 -3.06 9.74 60.13
CA PRO A 369 -4.13 8.83 59.71
C PRO A 369 -5.53 9.32 60.09
N LYS A 370 -5.67 10.21 61.08
CA LYS A 370 -6.99 10.75 61.46
C LYS A 370 -7.54 11.74 60.45
N SER A 371 -6.66 12.34 59.64
CA SER A 371 -7.06 13.24 58.54
C SER A 371 -7.84 12.55 57.42
N ILE A 372 -7.82 11.21 57.39
CA ILE A 372 -8.59 10.38 56.45
C ILE A 372 -9.94 10.02 57.07
N ALA A 373 -9.92 9.39 58.25
CA ALA A 373 -11.11 9.05 59.01
C ALA A 373 -10.78 8.80 60.48
N LYS A 374 -11.81 8.74 61.33
CA LYS A 374 -11.63 8.44 62.76
C LYS A 374 -11.09 7.01 62.95
N LEU A 375 -9.94 6.90 63.62
CA LEU A 375 -9.35 5.62 64.00
C LEU A 375 -10.28 4.78 64.89
N ALA A 376 -10.27 3.47 64.70
CA ALA A 376 -11.06 2.49 65.45
C ALA A 376 -10.60 2.37 66.91
N GLY A 377 -11.54 1.96 67.78
CA GLY A 377 -11.29 1.78 69.21
C GLY A 377 -11.16 3.08 70.00
N ARG A 378 -10.97 2.96 71.32
CA ARG A 378 -10.93 4.08 72.28
C ARG A 378 -9.49 4.38 72.73
N LYS A 379 -9.20 5.67 72.96
CA LYS A 379 -7.98 6.21 73.61
C LYS A 379 -8.42 7.24 74.65
N PHE A 380 -8.03 7.06 75.91
CA PHE A 380 -8.30 7.99 77.01
C PHE A 380 -7.00 8.20 77.79
N LEU A 381 -6.48 9.44 77.83
CA LEU A 381 -5.10 9.75 78.24
C LEU A 381 -4.08 8.77 77.62
N CYS A 382 -3.43 7.96 78.46
CA CYS A 382 -2.41 6.97 78.09
C CYS A 382 -2.99 5.56 77.85
N TRP A 383 -4.27 5.32 78.11
CA TRP A 383 -4.90 4.01 77.94
C TRP A 383 -5.46 3.83 76.52
N LYS A 384 -5.07 2.74 75.86
CA LYS A 384 -5.51 2.37 74.50
C LYS A 384 -6.18 1.00 74.51
N SER A 385 -7.39 0.92 73.98
CA SER A 385 -8.07 -0.36 73.72
C SER A 385 -7.27 -1.27 72.77
N ARG A 386 -7.50 -2.58 72.80
CA ARG A 386 -6.85 -3.55 71.88
C ARG A 386 -7.08 -3.16 70.41
N THR A 387 -8.32 -2.76 70.06
CA THR A 387 -8.68 -2.28 68.73
C THR A 387 -7.89 -1.03 68.32
N ARG A 388 -7.69 -0.07 69.25
CA ARG A 388 -6.88 1.12 68.98
C ARG A 388 -5.41 0.79 68.74
N LYS A 389 -4.83 -0.11 69.55
CA LYS A 389 -3.45 -0.57 69.36
C LYS A 389 -3.27 -1.31 68.02
N ALA A 390 -4.26 -2.12 67.62
CA ALA A 390 -4.26 -2.78 66.33
C ALA A 390 -4.35 -1.76 65.18
N ALA A 391 -5.27 -0.79 65.25
CA ALA A 391 -5.40 0.27 64.24
C ALA A 391 -4.08 1.03 64.03
N GLU A 392 -3.43 1.49 65.11
CA GLU A 392 -2.16 2.24 65.02
C GLU A 392 -1.01 1.42 64.43
N ARG A 393 -0.93 0.11 64.71
CA ARG A 393 0.12 -0.78 64.14
C ARG A 393 -0.03 -1.03 62.63
N HIS A 394 -1.25 -0.94 62.10
CA HIS A 394 -1.52 -1.24 60.68
C HIS A 394 -1.46 0.00 59.78
N VAL A 395 -1.29 1.20 60.33
CA VAL A 395 -1.23 2.45 59.55
C VAL A 395 -0.16 2.40 58.46
N VAL A 396 1.06 1.93 58.79
CA VAL A 396 2.16 1.80 57.84
C VAL A 396 1.81 0.82 56.72
N LEU A 397 1.15 -0.31 57.06
CA LEU A 397 0.72 -1.30 56.07
C LEU A 397 -0.31 -0.72 55.10
N LEU A 398 -1.25 0.12 55.57
CA LEU A 398 -2.21 0.79 54.70
C LEU A 398 -1.54 1.82 53.80
N SER A 399 -0.60 2.61 54.32
CA SER A 399 0.17 3.58 53.52
C SER A 399 0.93 2.88 52.38
N VAL A 400 1.67 1.80 52.69
CA VAL A 400 2.37 0.99 51.69
C VAL A 400 1.39 0.37 50.67
N ALA A 401 0.25 -0.13 51.12
CA ALA A 401 -0.77 -0.70 50.24
C ALA A 401 -1.34 0.34 49.26
N VAL A 402 -1.56 1.58 49.71
CA VAL A 402 -2.04 2.68 48.86
C VAL A 402 -0.99 3.11 47.84
N GLU A 403 0.27 3.23 48.23
CA GLU A 403 1.35 3.54 47.29
C GLU A 403 1.51 2.43 46.23
N THR A 404 1.44 1.16 46.68
CA THR A 404 1.46 -0.01 45.80
C THR A 404 0.27 0.00 44.83
N HIS A 405 -0.92 0.37 45.31
CA HIS A 405 -2.10 0.54 44.47
C HIS A 405 -1.88 1.56 43.36
N GLY A 406 -1.27 2.71 43.66
CA GLY A 406 -0.91 3.71 42.63
C GLY A 406 0.00 3.15 41.55
N LYS A 407 1.00 2.34 41.93
CA LYS A 407 1.92 1.68 40.98
C LYS A 407 1.18 0.65 40.10
N ILE A 408 0.32 -0.18 40.70
CA ILE A 408 -0.50 -1.17 39.97
C ILE A 408 -1.47 -0.47 39.01
N VAL A 409 -2.15 0.58 39.45
CA VAL A 409 -3.05 1.38 38.59
C VAL A 409 -2.29 2.03 37.44
N THR A 410 -1.08 2.56 37.68
CA THR A 410 -0.24 3.13 36.62
C THR A 410 0.13 2.08 35.58
N ARG A 411 0.53 0.88 36.03
CA ARG A 411 0.83 -0.24 35.14
C ARG A 411 -0.40 -0.66 34.33
N ALA A 412 -1.53 -0.89 34.99
CA ALA A 412 -2.78 -1.29 34.34
C ALA A 412 -3.27 -0.24 33.33
N ARG A 413 -3.06 1.06 33.61
CA ARG A 413 -3.35 2.16 32.69
C ARG A 413 -2.50 2.06 31.43
N ASN A 414 -1.19 1.86 31.58
CA ASN A 414 -0.27 1.74 30.45
C ASN A 414 -0.61 0.51 29.59
N GLU A 415 -0.85 -0.63 30.23
CA GLU A 415 -1.27 -1.87 29.56
C GLU A 415 -2.59 -1.67 28.78
N SER A 416 -3.59 -1.02 29.39
CA SER A 416 -4.88 -0.73 28.73
C SER A 416 -4.73 0.20 27.52
N MET A 417 -3.87 1.22 27.64
CA MET A 417 -3.59 2.14 26.54
C MET A 417 -2.86 1.45 25.39
N GLU A 418 -1.87 0.62 25.70
CA GLU A 418 -1.12 -0.16 24.70
C GLU A 418 -2.04 -1.15 23.99
N GLU A 419 -2.88 -1.89 24.74
CA GLU A 419 -3.85 -2.83 24.16
C GLU A 419 -4.82 -2.12 23.20
N HIS A 420 -5.33 -0.95 23.59
CA HIS A 420 -6.21 -0.15 22.72
C HIS A 420 -5.48 0.39 21.50
N GLN A 421 -4.23 0.84 21.64
CA GLN A 421 -3.42 1.29 20.51
C GLN A 421 -3.17 0.15 19.52
N GLN A 422 -2.84 -1.04 20.01
CA GLN A 422 -2.70 -2.21 19.16
C GLN A 422 -4.04 -2.58 18.50
N LYS A 423 -5.16 -2.49 19.23
CA LYS A 423 -6.50 -2.71 18.68
C LYS A 423 -6.82 -1.70 17.58
N GLN A 424 -6.49 -0.42 17.76
CA GLN A 424 -6.58 0.63 16.75
C GLN A 424 -5.76 0.27 15.51
N MET A 425 -4.48 -0.10 15.69
CA MET A 425 -3.62 -0.48 14.56
C MET A 425 -4.21 -1.67 13.80
N ARG A 426 -4.60 -2.76 14.49
CA ARG A 426 -5.22 -3.92 13.85
C ARG A 426 -6.51 -3.55 13.12
N ALA A 427 -7.39 -2.79 13.75
CA ALA A 427 -8.67 -2.36 13.16
C ALA A 427 -8.48 -1.50 11.91
N GLY A 428 -7.41 -0.70 11.84
CA GLY A 428 -7.06 0.10 10.67
C GLY A 428 -6.57 -0.68 9.45
N HIS A 429 -6.38 -2.01 9.54
CA HIS A 429 -5.98 -2.83 8.40
C HIS A 429 -7.22 -3.54 7.81
N ALA A 430 -7.56 -3.24 6.56
CA ALA A 430 -8.52 -4.05 5.82
C ALA A 430 -7.87 -5.36 5.34
N VAL A 431 -8.66 -6.43 5.29
CA VAL A 431 -8.29 -7.69 4.63
C VAL A 431 -9.19 -7.85 3.43
N ALA A 432 -8.60 -7.99 2.25
CA ALA A 432 -9.35 -8.24 1.02
C ALA A 432 -9.79 -9.72 0.93
N LEU A 433 -10.74 -10.02 0.05
CA LEU A 433 -10.95 -11.38 -0.42
C LEU A 433 -9.68 -11.87 -1.16
N PRO A 434 -9.50 -13.18 -1.33
CA PRO A 434 -8.42 -13.67 -2.17
C PRO A 434 -8.61 -13.17 -3.61
N SER A 435 -7.50 -12.85 -4.29
CA SER A 435 -7.54 -12.55 -5.72
C SER A 435 -8.05 -13.75 -6.52
N ARG A 436 -8.38 -13.56 -7.80
CA ARG A 436 -8.74 -14.67 -8.69
C ARG A 436 -7.66 -15.76 -8.68
N TYR A 437 -6.39 -15.37 -8.81
CA TYR A 437 -5.26 -16.29 -8.80
C TYR A 437 -5.10 -17.01 -7.45
N LEU A 438 -5.28 -16.29 -6.33
CA LEU A 438 -5.25 -16.92 -5.00
C LEU A 438 -6.44 -17.86 -4.79
N SER A 439 -7.63 -17.52 -5.30
CA SER A 439 -8.83 -18.37 -5.21
C SER A 439 -8.66 -19.66 -6.02
N GLU A 440 -8.10 -19.56 -7.23
CA GLU A 440 -7.72 -20.70 -8.05
C GLU A 440 -6.66 -21.55 -7.31
N PHE A 441 -5.62 -20.91 -6.76
CA PHE A 441 -4.58 -21.57 -5.97
C PHE A 441 -5.11 -22.30 -4.73
N PHE A 442 -6.06 -21.70 -4.00
CA PHE A 442 -6.70 -22.31 -2.82
C PHE A 442 -7.47 -23.58 -3.18
N SER A 443 -7.96 -23.68 -4.41
CA SER A 443 -8.73 -24.82 -4.92
C SER A 443 -7.87 -25.98 -5.44
N LEU A 444 -6.56 -25.77 -5.60
CA LEU A 444 -5.64 -26.79 -6.10
C LEU A 444 -5.35 -27.89 -5.05
N SER A 445 -4.96 -29.08 -5.50
CA SER A 445 -4.43 -30.12 -4.62
C SER A 445 -3.01 -29.76 -4.09
N PRO A 446 -2.54 -30.35 -2.97
CA PRO A 446 -1.21 -30.03 -2.41
C PRO A 446 -0.07 -30.14 -3.42
N GLN A 447 -0.07 -31.17 -4.27
CA GLN A 447 0.98 -31.37 -5.29
C GLN A 447 0.91 -30.34 -6.42
N GLN A 448 -0.30 -29.93 -6.81
CA GLN A 448 -0.51 -28.86 -7.79
C GLN A 448 -0.09 -27.50 -7.24
N ARG A 449 -0.31 -27.25 -5.93
CA ARG A 449 0.14 -26.03 -5.25
C ARG A 449 1.67 -25.91 -5.26
N GLU A 450 2.42 -26.96 -4.95
CA GLU A 450 3.88 -26.94 -4.98
C GLU A 450 4.44 -26.61 -6.38
N ASN A 451 3.85 -27.21 -7.42
CA ASN A 451 4.24 -26.91 -8.80
C ASN A 451 3.89 -25.46 -9.17
N ALA A 452 2.67 -24.99 -8.84
CA ALA A 452 2.24 -23.62 -9.11
C ALA A 452 3.18 -22.58 -8.47
N LEU A 453 3.58 -22.79 -7.21
CA LEU A 453 4.53 -21.89 -6.51
C LEU A 453 5.95 -21.95 -7.08
N SER A 454 6.35 -23.09 -7.66
CA SER A 454 7.67 -23.25 -8.28
C SER A 454 7.75 -22.57 -9.65
N GLN A 455 6.64 -22.58 -10.40
CA GLN A 455 6.55 -21.95 -11.72
C GLN A 455 6.28 -20.44 -11.65
N ASP A 456 5.65 -19.96 -10.56
CA ASP A 456 5.26 -18.56 -10.40
C ASP A 456 5.69 -17.97 -9.04
N PRO A 457 6.87 -17.35 -8.97
CA PRO A 457 7.35 -16.66 -7.76
C PRO A 457 6.42 -15.53 -7.29
N GLY A 458 5.67 -14.89 -8.19
CA GLY A 458 4.73 -13.81 -7.84
C GLY A 458 3.51 -14.33 -7.10
N LEU A 459 3.03 -15.53 -7.46
CA LEU A 459 1.93 -16.18 -6.73
C LEU A 459 2.33 -16.51 -5.27
N LYS A 460 3.60 -16.85 -5.04
CA LYS A 460 4.12 -17.07 -3.68
C LYS A 460 4.12 -15.79 -2.87
N GLU A 461 4.57 -14.68 -3.45
CA GLU A 461 4.54 -13.36 -2.81
C GLU A 461 3.09 -12.94 -2.49
N ASP A 462 2.16 -13.09 -3.43
CA ASP A 462 0.72 -12.83 -3.24
C ASP A 462 0.15 -13.61 -2.03
N PHE A 463 0.52 -14.89 -1.90
CA PHE A 463 0.06 -15.74 -0.79
C PHE A 463 0.66 -15.30 0.55
N GLU A 464 1.96 -15.02 0.60
CA GLU A 464 2.64 -14.56 1.82
C GLU A 464 2.09 -13.21 2.29
N ASP A 465 1.78 -12.31 1.34
CA ASP A 465 1.16 -11.02 1.60
C ASP A 465 -0.26 -11.18 2.15
N TYR A 466 -1.05 -12.11 1.61
CA TYR A 466 -2.37 -12.44 2.11
C TYR A 466 -2.34 -12.95 3.56
N VAL A 467 -1.42 -13.90 3.83
CA VAL A 467 -1.16 -14.41 5.19
C VAL A 467 -0.77 -13.28 6.14
N ARG A 468 0.10 -12.36 5.70
CA ARG A 468 0.54 -11.22 6.51
C ARG A 468 -0.62 -10.29 6.85
N SER A 469 -1.49 -10.00 5.89
CA SER A 469 -2.69 -9.17 6.09
C SER A 469 -3.63 -9.77 7.15
N LEU A 470 -3.90 -11.08 7.08
CA LEU A 470 -4.68 -11.78 8.11
C LEU A 470 -4.01 -11.74 9.49
N ASN A 471 -2.69 -11.91 9.55
CA ASN A 471 -1.93 -11.84 10.80
C ASN A 471 -1.94 -10.45 11.44
N GLN A 472 -1.90 -9.39 10.63
CA GLN A 472 -2.00 -8.02 11.11
C GLN A 472 -3.41 -7.68 11.59
N ARG A 473 -4.47 -8.24 11.00
CA ARG A 473 -5.85 -7.90 11.34
C ARG A 473 -6.42 -8.69 12.53
N LEU A 474 -6.15 -9.99 12.60
CA LEU A 474 -6.82 -10.89 13.55
C LEU A 474 -6.10 -10.90 14.91
N SER A 475 -6.84 -10.60 15.98
CA SER A 475 -6.35 -10.70 17.35
C SER A 475 -6.26 -12.16 17.84
N PRO A 476 -5.56 -12.42 18.97
CA PRO A 476 -5.57 -13.74 19.59
C PRO A 476 -6.96 -14.27 19.93
N ASN A 477 -7.88 -13.38 20.33
CA ASN A 477 -9.28 -13.73 20.61
C ASN A 477 -10.05 -14.06 19.33
N ASP A 478 -9.82 -13.33 18.23
CA ASP A 478 -10.44 -13.65 16.94
C ASP A 478 -9.96 -15.02 16.45
N ARG A 479 -8.66 -15.32 16.57
CA ARG A 479 -8.12 -16.64 16.23
C ARG A 479 -8.68 -17.75 17.12
N LYS A 480 -8.96 -17.46 18.39
CA LYS A 480 -9.63 -18.41 19.27
C LYS A 480 -11.05 -18.68 18.79
N ALA A 481 -11.83 -17.64 18.50
CA ALA A 481 -13.17 -17.78 17.95
C ALA A 481 -13.18 -18.54 16.62
N ILE A 482 -12.20 -18.32 15.74
CA ILE A 482 -12.05 -19.06 14.48
C ILE A 482 -11.79 -20.55 14.71
N ARG A 483 -10.94 -20.90 15.69
CA ARG A 483 -10.69 -22.31 16.05
C ARG A 483 -11.90 -22.99 16.66
N GLU A 484 -12.68 -22.25 17.44
CA GLU A 484 -13.90 -22.72 18.12
C GLU A 484 -15.15 -22.62 17.22
N GLU A 485 -15.01 -22.10 16.00
CA GLU A 485 -16.09 -21.82 15.05
C GLU A 485 -17.20 -20.89 15.60
N ASP A 486 -16.86 -20.07 16.62
CA ASP A 486 -17.78 -19.11 17.22
C ASP A 486 -17.92 -17.87 16.34
N CYS A 487 -18.74 -17.99 15.30
CA CYS A 487 -19.02 -16.93 14.35
C CYS A 487 -19.72 -15.73 15.01
N MET A 488 -20.44 -15.93 16.13
CA MET A 488 -21.13 -14.86 16.85
C MET A 488 -20.16 -14.00 17.65
N ALA A 489 -19.17 -14.63 18.31
CA ALA A 489 -18.10 -13.89 18.95
C ALA A 489 -17.26 -13.13 17.91
N LEU A 490 -16.91 -13.80 16.80
CA LEU A 490 -16.10 -13.21 15.74
C LEU A 490 -16.80 -12.05 15.04
N SER A 491 -18.11 -12.15 14.78
CA SER A 491 -18.90 -11.09 14.16
C SER A 491 -18.91 -9.82 15.02
N ARG A 492 -18.99 -9.98 16.35
CA ARG A 492 -18.97 -8.87 17.31
C ARG A 492 -17.60 -8.22 17.43
N THR A 493 -16.52 -9.01 17.41
CA THR A 493 -15.15 -8.46 17.55
C THR A 493 -14.69 -7.73 16.29
N LEU A 494 -15.07 -8.24 15.11
CA LEU A 494 -14.71 -7.66 13.82
C LEU A 494 -15.75 -6.65 13.29
N ASP A 495 -16.93 -6.59 13.91
CA ASP A 495 -18.06 -5.73 13.51
C ASP A 495 -18.54 -6.02 12.07
N VAL A 496 -18.78 -7.30 11.81
CA VAL A 496 -19.23 -7.82 10.50
C VAL A 496 -20.50 -8.65 10.67
N SER A 497 -21.19 -8.97 9.58
CA SER A 497 -22.34 -9.88 9.64
C SER A 497 -21.89 -11.29 10.01
N VAL A 498 -22.80 -12.10 10.58
CA VAL A 498 -22.53 -13.51 10.91
C VAL A 498 -22.16 -14.31 9.66
N VAL A 499 -22.78 -14.00 8.51
CA VAL A 499 -22.45 -14.61 7.21
C VAL A 499 -21.03 -14.27 6.77
N GLN A 500 -20.61 -13.02 6.95
CA GLN A 500 -19.23 -12.61 6.66
C GLN A 500 -18.24 -13.29 7.62
N ALA A 501 -18.60 -13.43 8.90
CA ALA A 501 -17.80 -14.13 9.89
C ALA A 501 -17.57 -15.60 9.52
N GLN A 502 -18.58 -16.29 8.99
CA GLN A 502 -18.44 -17.65 8.46
C GLN A 502 -17.42 -17.71 7.31
N LYS A 503 -17.51 -16.76 6.37
CA LYS A 503 -16.56 -16.66 5.26
C LYS A 503 -15.12 -16.40 5.72
N ILE A 504 -14.95 -15.60 6.78
CA ILE A 504 -13.64 -15.35 7.41
C ILE A 504 -13.10 -16.65 8.02
N VAL A 505 -13.91 -17.39 8.76
CA VAL A 505 -13.51 -18.68 9.36
C VAL A 505 -13.03 -19.66 8.27
N GLU A 506 -13.80 -19.80 7.19
CA GLU A 506 -13.47 -20.68 6.07
C GLU A 506 -12.12 -20.31 5.43
N LEU A 507 -11.96 -19.04 5.02
CA LEU A 507 -10.76 -18.58 4.32
C LEU A 507 -9.51 -18.62 5.19
N VAL A 508 -9.64 -18.30 6.49
CA VAL A 508 -8.52 -18.38 7.43
C VAL A 508 -8.08 -19.83 7.62
N LYS A 509 -9.03 -20.78 7.75
CA LYS A 509 -8.70 -22.20 7.85
C LYS A 509 -8.01 -22.74 6.61
N ILE A 510 -8.49 -22.39 5.41
CA ILE A 510 -7.85 -22.76 4.15
C ILE A 510 -6.41 -22.21 4.12
N THR A 511 -6.26 -20.92 4.43
CA THR A 511 -4.96 -20.23 4.42
C THR A 511 -3.98 -20.84 5.42
N ASP A 512 -4.40 -21.06 6.67
CA ASP A 512 -3.59 -21.68 7.71
C ASP A 512 -3.23 -23.14 7.36
N GLY A 513 -4.15 -23.88 6.75
CA GLY A 513 -3.91 -25.24 6.27
C GLY A 513 -2.83 -25.30 5.19
N ILE A 514 -2.95 -24.45 4.15
CA ILE A 514 -1.93 -24.36 3.08
C ILE A 514 -0.58 -23.93 3.67
N LYS A 515 -0.57 -22.98 4.61
CA LYS A 515 0.67 -22.56 5.28
C LYS A 515 1.35 -23.73 6.00
N GLN A 516 0.59 -24.53 6.74
CA GLN A 516 1.12 -25.73 7.43
C GLN A 516 1.63 -26.79 6.45
N GLU A 517 0.94 -27.02 5.33
CA GLU A 517 1.38 -27.93 4.28
C GLU A 517 2.75 -27.51 3.70
N LEU A 518 2.91 -26.23 3.39
CA LEU A 518 4.16 -25.68 2.86
C LEU A 518 5.31 -25.74 3.87
N GLU A 519 5.04 -25.45 5.15
CA GLU A 519 6.02 -25.59 6.24
C GLU A 519 6.45 -27.06 6.43
N HIS A 520 5.51 -28.01 6.32
CA HIS A 520 5.79 -29.43 6.40
C HIS A 520 6.63 -29.93 5.22
N SER A 521 6.30 -29.51 4.00
CA SER A 521 7.07 -29.83 2.79
C SER A 521 8.50 -29.29 2.86
N ALA A 522 8.67 -28.02 3.27
CA ALA A 522 9.98 -27.41 3.46
C ALA A 522 10.81 -28.14 4.53
N SER A 523 10.17 -28.55 5.63
CA SER A 523 10.81 -29.32 6.70
C SER A 523 11.25 -30.70 6.22
N LYS A 524 10.40 -31.41 5.47
CA LYS A 524 10.73 -32.71 4.87
C LYS A 524 11.92 -32.60 3.91
N TYR A 525 11.93 -31.58 3.06
CA TYR A 525 13.06 -31.28 2.18
C TYR A 525 14.35 -31.01 2.96
N LEU A 526 14.28 -30.23 4.04
CA LEU A 526 15.45 -29.94 4.90
C LEU A 526 15.95 -31.20 5.63
N THR A 527 15.07 -32.06 6.12
CA THR A 527 15.42 -33.35 6.74
C THR A 527 16.04 -34.30 5.72
N MET A 528 15.50 -34.40 4.49
CA MET A 528 16.11 -35.16 3.40
C MET A 528 17.50 -34.62 3.04
N LYS A 529 17.64 -33.30 2.91
CA LYS A 529 18.92 -32.64 2.62
C LYS A 529 19.97 -32.92 3.71
N ASN A 530 19.59 -32.82 4.98
CA ASN A 530 20.49 -33.07 6.11
C ASN A 530 20.86 -34.56 6.22
N SER A 531 19.92 -35.47 5.91
CA SER A 531 20.18 -36.91 5.88
C SER A 531 21.12 -37.27 4.73
N ALA A 532 20.92 -36.67 3.55
CA ALA A 532 21.83 -36.79 2.43
C ALA A 532 23.24 -36.24 2.76
N SER A 533 23.35 -35.08 3.43
CA SER A 533 24.65 -34.55 3.89
C SER A 533 25.34 -35.44 4.93
N LYS A 534 24.58 -36.10 5.81
CA LYS A 534 25.12 -37.07 6.78
C LYS A 534 25.64 -38.33 6.10
N TYR A 535 24.93 -38.84 5.09
CA TYR A 535 25.39 -39.95 4.24
C TYR A 535 26.62 -39.57 3.40
N LEU A 536 26.67 -38.32 2.89
CA LEU A 536 27.79 -37.76 2.13
C LEU A 536 29.08 -37.65 2.97
N THR A 537 28.95 -37.34 4.26
CA THR A 537 30.09 -37.27 5.19
C THR A 537 30.66 -38.66 5.49
N MET A 538 29.81 -39.70 5.49
CA MET A 538 30.20 -41.08 5.77
C MET A 538 30.88 -41.77 4.57
N LYS A 539 30.62 -41.33 3.33
CA LYS A 539 31.21 -41.86 2.08
C LYS A 539 32.53 -41.19 1.64
N ASN A 540 32.97 -40.10 2.28
CA ASN A 540 34.20 -39.38 1.94
C ASN A 540 35.50 -40.03 2.49
N SER A 541 35.51 -41.34 2.77
CA SER A 541 36.77 -42.09 2.91
C SER A 541 37.39 -42.28 1.52
N ALA A 542 38.67 -41.95 1.37
CA ALA A 542 39.40 -41.64 0.12
C ALA A 542 39.49 -42.73 -0.98
N TYR A 543 38.68 -43.78 -0.96
CA TYR A 543 38.52 -44.76 -2.05
C TYR A 543 37.05 -45.20 -2.11
N ALA A 544 36.30 -44.70 -3.11
CA ALA A 544 34.94 -45.19 -3.37
C ALA A 544 35.04 -46.49 -4.17
N ARG A 545 35.07 -47.65 -3.49
CA ARG A 545 34.70 -48.92 -4.14
C ARG A 545 33.17 -48.99 -4.19
N ASP A 546 32.66 -48.94 -5.42
CA ASP A 546 31.32 -49.26 -5.90
C ASP A 546 30.11 -48.85 -5.04
N PRO A 547 29.65 -47.60 -5.14
CA PRO A 547 28.26 -47.27 -4.88
C PRO A 547 27.41 -47.37 -6.16
N GLU A 548 26.38 -48.24 -6.16
CA GLU A 548 25.37 -48.35 -7.23
C GLU A 548 24.71 -46.98 -7.56
N GLN A 549 24.54 -46.11 -6.55
CA GLN A 549 23.98 -44.77 -6.72
C GLN A 549 24.81 -43.64 -6.09
N VAL A 550 24.97 -42.52 -6.82
CA VAL A 550 25.75 -41.33 -6.43
C VAL A 550 24.89 -40.06 -6.46
N TYR A 551 24.96 -39.23 -5.41
CA TYR A 551 24.21 -37.96 -5.31
C TYR A 551 25.12 -36.79 -4.87
N GLY A 552 25.14 -35.68 -5.62
CA GLY A 552 25.80 -34.42 -5.25
C GLY A 552 26.82 -33.87 -6.27
N ASN A 553 27.45 -32.73 -5.94
CA ASN A 553 28.54 -32.16 -6.75
C ASN A 553 29.90 -32.66 -6.24
N LEU A 554 30.55 -33.59 -6.95
CA LEU A 554 31.77 -34.27 -6.46
C LEU A 554 32.86 -34.30 -7.54
N SER A 555 34.12 -34.32 -7.11
CA SER A 555 35.30 -34.50 -7.98
C SER A 555 36.08 -35.74 -7.53
N TYR A 556 36.26 -36.72 -8.43
CA TYR A 556 36.98 -37.97 -8.16
C TYR A 556 38.12 -38.17 -9.17
N THR A 557 39.15 -38.94 -8.80
CA THR A 557 40.23 -39.32 -9.71
C THR A 557 39.84 -40.46 -10.66
N SER A 558 39.12 -41.48 -10.19
CA SER A 558 38.63 -42.58 -11.05
C SER A 558 37.34 -43.23 -10.51
N ALA A 559 36.55 -43.82 -11.42
CA ALA A 559 35.37 -44.64 -11.10
C ALA A 559 35.33 -45.90 -12.01
N GLN A 560 34.95 -47.06 -11.44
CA GLN A 560 34.90 -48.33 -12.18
C GLN A 560 33.50 -48.66 -12.72
N SER A 561 32.44 -48.66 -11.89
CA SER A 561 31.07 -48.89 -12.36
C SER A 561 30.04 -48.16 -11.50
N GLN A 562 29.03 -47.54 -12.13
CA GLN A 562 27.92 -46.85 -11.45
C GLN A 562 26.62 -47.00 -12.24
N GLU A 563 25.52 -47.38 -11.57
CA GLU A 563 24.22 -47.55 -12.23
C GLU A 563 23.46 -46.22 -12.33
N GLN A 564 23.34 -45.45 -11.25
CA GLN A 564 22.58 -44.18 -11.25
C GLN A 564 23.30 -43.00 -10.60
N VAL A 565 23.33 -41.88 -11.29
CA VAL A 565 24.13 -40.71 -10.91
C VAL A 565 23.29 -39.44 -10.93
N TYR A 566 23.26 -38.67 -9.83
CA TYR A 566 22.45 -37.45 -9.69
C TYR A 566 23.29 -36.26 -9.19
N GLY A 567 23.56 -35.26 -10.05
CA GLY A 567 24.33 -34.04 -9.70
C GLY A 567 25.45 -33.69 -10.68
N ASN A 568 26.30 -32.70 -10.34
CA ASN A 568 27.42 -32.30 -11.21
C ASN A 568 28.71 -33.04 -10.84
N LEU A 569 29.25 -33.86 -11.74
CA LEU A 569 30.41 -34.69 -11.44
C LEU A 569 31.59 -34.42 -12.39
N SER A 570 32.80 -34.47 -11.84
CA SER A 570 34.03 -34.40 -12.62
C SER A 570 34.96 -35.57 -12.29
N TYR A 571 35.37 -36.30 -13.33
CA TYR A 571 36.27 -37.46 -13.24
C TYR A 571 37.53 -37.27 -14.09
N THR A 572 38.66 -37.83 -13.68
CA THR A 572 39.81 -37.97 -14.61
C THR A 572 39.58 -39.15 -15.57
N SER A 573 39.09 -40.28 -15.07
CA SER A 573 38.73 -41.45 -15.91
C SER A 573 37.51 -42.20 -15.35
N ALA A 574 36.67 -42.73 -16.24
CA ALA A 574 35.53 -43.58 -15.88
C ALA A 574 35.39 -44.78 -16.83
N GLN A 575 35.05 -45.96 -16.30
CA GLN A 575 34.87 -47.15 -17.15
C GLN A 575 33.41 -47.34 -17.61
N SER A 576 32.42 -47.34 -16.72
CA SER A 576 31.01 -47.50 -17.11
C SER A 576 30.04 -46.68 -16.27
N GLN A 577 29.05 -46.05 -16.92
CA GLN A 577 27.86 -45.48 -16.27
C GLN A 577 26.58 -45.78 -17.07
N GLU A 578 25.53 -46.24 -16.39
CA GLU A 578 24.25 -46.59 -17.05
C GLU A 578 23.29 -45.38 -17.14
N GLN A 579 22.94 -44.73 -16.03
CA GLN A 579 21.98 -43.61 -16.03
C GLN A 579 22.48 -42.39 -15.25
N VAL A 580 22.43 -41.23 -15.88
CA VAL A 580 22.96 -39.99 -15.31
C VAL A 580 21.94 -38.86 -15.39
N TYR A 581 21.76 -38.12 -14.30
CA TYR A 581 20.85 -36.98 -14.17
C TYR A 581 21.63 -35.77 -13.59
N GLY A 582 22.19 -34.94 -14.46
CA GLY A 582 23.05 -33.81 -14.07
C GLY A 582 24.17 -33.51 -15.08
N ASN A 583 25.14 -32.66 -14.71
CA ASN A 583 26.24 -32.30 -15.61
C ASN A 583 27.49 -33.16 -15.35
N LEU A 584 28.02 -33.85 -16.36
CA LEU A 584 29.23 -34.67 -16.26
C LEU A 584 30.38 -34.11 -17.09
N SER A 585 31.58 -34.15 -16.52
CA SER A 585 32.82 -33.86 -17.25
C SER A 585 33.91 -34.90 -16.97
N TYR A 586 34.53 -35.45 -18.02
CA TYR A 586 35.66 -36.37 -17.88
C TYR A 586 36.80 -36.13 -18.86
N THR A 587 38.00 -36.61 -18.52
CA THR A 587 39.12 -36.61 -19.48
C THR A 587 39.03 -37.82 -20.42
N SER A 588 38.76 -39.02 -19.90
CA SER A 588 38.50 -40.22 -20.72
C SER A 588 37.40 -41.12 -20.17
N ALA A 589 36.63 -41.75 -21.05
CA ALA A 589 35.58 -42.71 -20.72
C ALA A 589 35.61 -43.97 -21.60
N GLN A 590 35.12 -45.10 -21.08
CA GLN A 590 34.90 -46.30 -21.91
C GLN A 590 33.44 -46.41 -22.40
N SER A 591 32.42 -46.42 -21.53
CA SER A 591 31.01 -46.53 -21.95
C SER A 591 30.04 -45.68 -21.13
N GLN A 592 29.04 -45.10 -21.81
CA GLN A 592 27.84 -44.49 -21.19
C GLN A 592 26.57 -44.86 -21.95
N GLU A 593 25.53 -45.27 -21.21
CA GLU A 593 24.25 -45.68 -21.82
C GLU A 593 23.24 -44.51 -21.91
N GLN A 594 22.86 -43.86 -20.82
CA GLN A 594 21.84 -42.80 -20.83
C GLN A 594 22.19 -41.59 -19.96
N VAL A 595 22.18 -40.38 -20.55
CA VAL A 595 22.46 -39.13 -19.83
C VAL A 595 21.34 -38.09 -20.01
N TYR A 596 20.84 -37.55 -18.90
CA TYR A 596 19.86 -36.48 -18.82
C TYR A 596 20.52 -35.23 -18.20
N GLY A 597 21.09 -34.38 -19.04
CA GLY A 597 21.88 -33.20 -18.63
C GLY A 597 23.03 -32.87 -19.60
N ASN A 598 24.00 -32.04 -19.18
CA ASN A 598 25.13 -31.68 -20.05
C ASN A 598 26.33 -32.61 -19.85
N LEU A 599 26.92 -33.10 -20.94
CA LEU A 599 28.02 -34.06 -20.93
C LEU A 599 29.21 -33.49 -21.71
N SER A 600 30.42 -33.52 -21.13
CA SER A 600 31.63 -33.06 -21.84
C SER A 600 32.88 -33.89 -21.58
N TYR A 601 33.65 -34.18 -22.63
CA TYR A 601 34.86 -34.99 -22.50
C TYR A 601 35.93 -34.87 -23.58
N THR A 602 37.15 -35.30 -23.28
CA THR A 602 38.24 -35.31 -24.28
C THR A 602 38.17 -36.54 -25.18
N SER A 603 38.03 -37.76 -24.64
CA SER A 603 37.86 -38.98 -25.44
C SER A 603 36.90 -40.01 -24.83
N ALA A 604 36.13 -40.72 -25.68
CA ALA A 604 35.26 -41.84 -25.29
C ALA A 604 35.28 -42.99 -26.31
N GLN A 605 35.03 -44.23 -25.86
CA GLN A 605 34.94 -45.41 -26.75
C GLN A 605 33.52 -45.62 -27.30
N SER A 606 32.49 -45.68 -26.45
CA SER A 606 31.09 -45.83 -26.89
C SER A 606 30.10 -44.99 -26.09
N GLN A 607 29.07 -44.47 -26.76
CA GLN A 607 27.96 -43.73 -26.14
C GLN A 607 26.65 -44.01 -26.84
N GLU A 608 25.62 -44.32 -26.04
CA GLU A 608 24.33 -44.73 -26.59
C GLU A 608 23.35 -43.54 -26.70
N GLN A 609 22.91 -42.93 -25.59
CA GLN A 609 21.85 -41.89 -25.62
C GLN A 609 22.10 -40.67 -24.69
N VAL A 610 21.98 -39.45 -25.23
CA VAL A 610 22.08 -38.19 -24.46
C VAL A 610 20.86 -37.29 -24.68
N TYR A 611 20.22 -36.87 -23.59
CA TYR A 611 19.13 -35.90 -23.53
C TYR A 611 19.64 -34.60 -22.88
N GLY A 612 20.22 -33.72 -23.70
CA GLY A 612 20.92 -32.50 -23.26
C GLY A 612 22.07 -32.10 -24.18
N ASN A 613 22.99 -31.25 -23.72
CA ASN A 613 24.12 -30.80 -24.55
C ASN A 613 25.32 -31.75 -24.43
N LEU A 614 25.89 -32.17 -25.56
CA LEU A 614 27.07 -33.02 -25.64
C LEU A 614 28.24 -32.30 -26.32
N SER A 615 29.42 -32.29 -25.68
CA SER A 615 30.64 -31.66 -26.23
C SER A 615 31.90 -32.50 -26.04
N TYR A 616 32.60 -32.87 -27.12
CA TYR A 616 33.82 -33.67 -26.99
C TYR A 616 34.92 -33.44 -28.03
N THR A 617 36.15 -33.86 -27.72
CA THR A 617 37.24 -33.80 -28.70
C THR A 617 37.21 -34.98 -29.67
N SER A 618 37.14 -36.23 -29.19
CA SER A 618 37.09 -37.42 -30.06
C SER A 618 36.22 -38.57 -29.51
N ALA A 619 35.55 -39.35 -30.37
CA ALA A 619 34.79 -40.54 -29.99
C ALA A 619 34.85 -41.66 -31.07
N GLN A 620 34.85 -42.94 -30.66
CA GLN A 620 34.87 -44.07 -31.61
C GLN A 620 33.46 -44.46 -32.11
N SER A 621 32.43 -44.41 -31.26
CA SER A 621 31.02 -44.65 -31.65
C SER A 621 30.05 -43.79 -30.84
N GLN A 622 29.06 -43.19 -31.52
CA GLN A 622 27.95 -42.44 -30.93
C GLN A 622 26.62 -42.84 -31.57
N GLU A 623 25.63 -43.22 -30.77
CA GLU A 623 24.35 -43.72 -31.29
C GLU A 623 23.22 -42.67 -31.38
N GLN A 624 22.87 -41.90 -30.34
CA GLN A 624 21.78 -40.89 -30.42
C GLN A 624 21.97 -39.68 -29.46
N VAL A 625 21.66 -38.46 -29.94
CA VAL A 625 21.68 -37.22 -29.14
C VAL A 625 20.41 -36.38 -29.39
N TYR A 626 19.72 -36.04 -28.30
CA TYR A 626 18.53 -35.19 -28.24
C TYR A 626 18.89 -33.86 -27.54
N GLY A 627 19.53 -32.98 -28.31
CA GLY A 627 20.02 -31.67 -27.86
C GLY A 627 21.18 -31.17 -28.74
N ASN A 628 21.98 -30.23 -28.24
CA ASN A 628 23.10 -29.68 -29.01
C ASN A 628 24.32 -30.61 -28.99
N LEU A 629 24.92 -30.86 -30.16
CA LEU A 629 26.11 -31.69 -30.32
C LEU A 629 27.31 -30.87 -30.85
N SER A 630 28.45 -30.92 -30.15
CA SER A 630 29.71 -30.30 -30.58
C SER A 630 30.89 -31.27 -30.50
N TYR A 631 31.67 -31.41 -31.58
CA TYR A 631 32.84 -32.29 -31.59
C TYR A 631 33.96 -31.89 -32.54
N THR A 632 35.17 -32.44 -32.31
CA THR A 632 36.35 -32.24 -33.19
C THR A 632 36.57 -33.39 -34.18
N SER A 633 36.41 -34.67 -33.79
CA SER A 633 36.48 -35.83 -34.71
C SER A 633 35.65 -37.04 -34.23
N ALA A 634 35.13 -37.86 -35.15
CA ALA A 634 34.37 -39.09 -34.83
C ALA A 634 34.51 -40.16 -35.93
N GLN A 635 34.52 -41.45 -35.57
CA GLN A 635 34.70 -42.56 -36.52
C GLN A 635 33.40 -43.23 -36.99
N ASN A 636 32.34 -43.30 -36.15
CA ASN A 636 31.01 -43.80 -36.51
C ASN A 636 29.93 -42.95 -35.80
N GLN A 637 29.02 -42.31 -36.54
CA GLN A 637 27.97 -41.44 -35.98
C GLN A 637 26.60 -41.68 -36.62
N ASN A 638 25.55 -41.66 -35.79
CA ASN A 638 24.15 -41.49 -36.18
C ASN A 638 23.71 -40.01 -36.00
N PRO A 639 22.67 -39.53 -36.71
CA PRO A 639 22.29 -38.11 -36.71
C PRO A 639 21.71 -37.64 -35.37
N ALA A 640 22.03 -36.40 -34.98
CA ALA A 640 21.40 -35.71 -33.84
C ALA A 640 20.06 -35.08 -34.24
N HIS A 641 19.12 -34.96 -33.31
CA HIS A 641 17.75 -34.55 -33.61
C HIS A 641 17.47 -33.03 -33.53
N ASP A 642 18.43 -32.18 -33.10
CA ASP A 642 18.27 -30.72 -32.96
C ASP A 642 19.32 -29.88 -33.74
N SER A 643 20.56 -29.74 -33.24
CA SER A 643 21.57 -28.84 -33.81
C SER A 643 23.00 -29.42 -33.71
N VAL A 644 23.75 -29.44 -34.82
CA VAL A 644 25.11 -30.02 -34.90
C VAL A 644 26.15 -28.97 -35.28
N TYR A 645 27.21 -28.84 -34.49
CA TYR A 645 28.36 -27.97 -34.76
C TYR A 645 29.68 -28.76 -34.69
N GLY A 646 30.24 -29.16 -35.84
CA GLY A 646 31.48 -29.95 -35.92
C GLY A 646 32.43 -29.51 -37.05
N SER A 647 33.73 -29.71 -36.85
CA SER A 647 34.76 -29.55 -37.89
C SER A 647 34.98 -30.90 -38.59
N ILE A 648 34.45 -31.09 -39.80
CA ILE A 648 34.61 -32.35 -40.54
C ILE A 648 36.00 -32.40 -41.19
N GLN A 649 36.87 -33.31 -40.73
CA GLN A 649 38.03 -33.79 -41.50
C GLN A 649 37.75 -35.21 -41.99
N SER A 650 37.77 -35.36 -43.33
CA SER A 650 37.72 -36.60 -44.12
C SER A 650 36.34 -37.11 -44.56
N VAL A 651 36.14 -37.03 -45.87
CA VAL A 651 35.09 -37.68 -46.66
C VAL A 651 35.40 -39.18 -46.79
N LYS A 652 34.54 -40.04 -46.23
CA LYS A 652 34.09 -41.32 -46.81
C LYS A 652 33.07 -41.99 -45.90
N ASP A 653 32.07 -42.55 -46.54
CA ASP A 653 31.03 -43.46 -46.03
C ASP A 653 29.79 -42.83 -45.37
N LEU A 654 29.02 -42.08 -46.17
CA LEU A 654 27.55 -42.06 -46.09
C LEU A 654 26.98 -42.30 -47.50
N GLN A 655 26.93 -43.56 -47.92
CA GLN A 655 26.01 -44.02 -48.96
C GLN A 655 24.97 -44.92 -48.29
N GLN A 656 23.80 -44.35 -48.00
CA GLN A 656 22.45 -44.93 -48.11
C GLN A 656 21.51 -44.10 -47.22
N GLN A 657 20.99 -43.02 -47.80
CA GLN A 657 19.69 -42.48 -47.41
C GLN A 657 18.73 -42.76 -48.57
N ASP A 658 17.56 -43.28 -48.22
CA ASP A 658 16.31 -43.07 -48.96
C ASP A 658 15.21 -42.80 -47.90
N PRO A 659 14.13 -42.06 -48.22
CA PRO A 659 13.89 -40.76 -47.59
C PRO A 659 12.44 -40.60 -47.17
N GLU A 660 12.16 -40.18 -45.93
CA GLU A 660 10.85 -39.59 -45.64
C GLU A 660 10.89 -38.82 -44.32
N HIS A 661 11.09 -37.50 -44.40
CA HIS A 661 10.18 -36.46 -43.87
C HIS A 661 10.85 -35.07 -43.87
N ASN A 662 10.16 -34.13 -44.50
CA ASN A 662 10.42 -32.68 -44.56
C ASN A 662 10.55 -32.05 -43.15
N TYR A 663 11.40 -31.02 -42.98
CA TYR A 663 11.02 -29.61 -43.18
C TYR A 663 12.18 -28.63 -42.91
N ALA A 664 12.27 -27.64 -43.82
CA ALA A 664 12.61 -26.22 -43.65
C ALA A 664 14.06 -25.77 -43.35
N GLU A 665 14.70 -25.25 -44.39
CA GLU A 665 15.78 -24.26 -44.38
C GLU A 665 15.45 -23.04 -43.51
N ILE A 666 16.46 -22.43 -42.88
CA ILE A 666 16.70 -20.97 -42.87
C ILE A 666 18.20 -20.67 -42.62
N ASP A 667 18.65 -19.71 -43.41
CA ASP A 667 19.98 -19.15 -43.70
C ASP A 667 20.67 -18.43 -42.51
N PHE A 668 22.00 -18.53 -42.38
CA PHE A 668 22.82 -17.73 -41.45
C PHE A 668 24.00 -17.06 -42.16
N THR A 669 23.90 -15.76 -42.38
CA THR A 669 25.05 -14.91 -42.76
C THR A 669 25.61 -14.16 -41.56
N LYS A 670 26.84 -14.57 -41.17
CA LYS A 670 27.99 -13.78 -40.65
C LYS A 670 27.76 -12.81 -39.48
N SER A 671 28.24 -13.21 -38.29
CA SER A 671 28.73 -12.30 -37.25
C SER A 671 30.25 -12.44 -37.10
N THR A 672 30.96 -11.33 -37.28
CA THR A 672 32.42 -11.19 -37.20
C THR A 672 32.88 -10.85 -35.77
N ASN A 673 33.81 -11.63 -35.25
CA ASN A 673 34.69 -11.26 -34.13
C ASN A 673 35.77 -10.28 -34.60
N ARG A 674 36.02 -9.18 -33.85
CA ARG A 674 37.35 -8.70 -33.39
C ARG A 674 37.31 -7.32 -32.68
N PRO A 675 38.36 -6.94 -31.92
CA PRO A 675 38.24 -6.42 -30.56
C PRO A 675 38.58 -4.92 -30.38
N VAL A 676 38.46 -4.49 -29.13
CA VAL A 676 38.74 -3.17 -28.55
C VAL A 676 40.16 -2.64 -28.86
N GLN A 677 40.23 -1.41 -29.40
CA GLN A 677 41.38 -0.51 -29.28
C GLN A 677 40.92 0.91 -28.93
N ARG A 678 41.64 1.54 -27.98
CA ARG A 678 41.57 2.96 -27.64
C ARG A 678 42.33 3.78 -28.68
N SER A 679 41.78 4.93 -29.09
CA SER A 679 42.56 6.11 -29.49
C SER A 679 41.72 7.38 -29.46
N ASP A 680 42.33 8.44 -28.94
CA ASP A 680 41.90 9.85 -28.96
C ASP A 680 41.54 10.37 -30.36
N SER A 681 40.63 11.35 -30.43
CA SER A 681 40.90 12.70 -30.98
C SER A 681 39.62 13.52 -31.29
N SER A 682 39.57 14.72 -30.68
CA SER A 682 39.23 16.03 -31.25
C SER A 682 38.01 16.31 -32.16
N LYS A 683 37.25 17.33 -31.72
CA LYS A 683 36.73 18.52 -32.46
C LYS A 683 35.44 18.43 -33.31
N THR A 684 34.31 18.92 -32.74
CA THR A 684 33.51 20.14 -33.10
C THR A 684 32.46 20.00 -34.23
N PRO A 685 31.51 20.94 -34.42
CA PRO A 685 30.33 21.20 -33.59
C PRO A 685 29.00 21.16 -34.39
N TYR A 686 27.87 20.84 -33.74
CA TYR A 686 26.55 20.94 -34.38
C TYR A 686 25.96 22.35 -34.31
N SER A 687 25.43 22.75 -35.45
CA SER A 687 24.90 24.05 -35.80
C SER A 687 23.52 24.34 -35.19
N THR A 688 23.34 25.62 -34.93
CA THR A 688 22.15 26.35 -34.53
C THR A 688 21.01 26.18 -35.54
N VAL A 689 19.84 25.70 -35.10
CA VAL A 689 18.58 25.83 -35.84
C VAL A 689 17.66 26.82 -35.13
N LYS A 690 17.29 27.84 -35.92
CA LYS A 690 16.46 28.99 -35.58
C LYS A 690 15.07 28.57 -35.10
N LYS A 691 14.65 29.10 -33.94
CA LYS A 691 13.25 29.13 -33.50
C LYS A 691 12.48 30.18 -34.31
N SER A 692 11.56 29.76 -35.16
CA SER A 692 10.48 30.61 -35.67
C SER A 692 9.39 30.73 -34.60
N ARG A 693 9.05 31.97 -34.25
CA ARG A 693 7.93 32.32 -33.38
C ARG A 693 6.65 32.26 -34.20
N SER A 694 5.68 31.43 -33.80
CA SER A 694 4.28 31.62 -34.15
C SER A 694 3.49 31.92 -32.88
N ASN A 695 2.80 33.07 -32.92
CA ASN A 695 1.88 33.54 -31.90
C ASN A 695 0.63 32.67 -31.91
N ASN A 696 0.30 32.01 -30.79
CA ASN A 696 -1.06 31.64 -30.45
C ASN A 696 -1.20 31.70 -28.92
N ARG A 697 -1.74 32.82 -28.42
CA ARG A 697 -2.16 33.00 -27.03
C ARG A 697 -3.63 32.62 -26.93
N THR A 698 -3.90 31.39 -26.50
CA THR A 698 -5.20 30.98 -25.96
C THR A 698 -5.23 31.26 -24.46
N GLN A 699 -6.38 31.77 -24.03
CA GLN A 699 -6.68 32.31 -22.71
C GLN A 699 -6.84 31.18 -21.68
N SER A 700 -6.24 31.32 -20.50
CA SER A 700 -6.59 30.57 -19.30
C SER A 700 -7.78 31.23 -18.59
N PRO A 701 -8.88 30.51 -18.31
CA PRO A 701 -9.74 30.83 -17.18
C PRO A 701 -9.14 30.21 -15.92
N CYS A 702 -8.95 31.01 -14.87
CA CYS A 702 -8.75 30.48 -13.53
C CYS A 702 -10.02 29.72 -13.13
N ILE A 703 -9.85 28.45 -12.76
CA ILE A 703 -10.87 27.55 -12.20
C ILE A 703 -10.41 27.13 -10.81
#